data_AF-A0A661ATS1-F1
#
_entry.id   AF-A0A661ATS1-F1
#
_cell.length_a   1.000
_cell.length_b   1.000
_cell.length_c   1.000
_cell.angle_alpha   90.00
_cell.angle_beta   90.00
_cell.angle_gamma   90.00
#
_symmetry.space_group_name_H-M   'P 1'
#
loop_
_entity.id
_entity.type
_entity.pdbx_description
1 polymer ?
#
loop_
_entity_poly.entity_id
_entity_poly.type
_entity_poly.pdbx_seq_one_letter_code
_entity_poly.pdbx_strand_id
1 'polypeptide(L)'
;MRYFIIKSILLILVLASEIVYGWSFGDVVMNEFMWMGTSHSIYDEYLELRNNTGTPINFSATNWSIYRNDELLLVINHGILPANGYFLISRMDTASSALGIMPDMVTTALFLNNSDVQYKLYAGPDNTYTLLDVADDESGVPLAGNYHGFMGGIYWSMERNDIPGDGTLESSWHTACLSINFDFGATERGTPKAPNRKNSLPFWSGVVEPSFATDSDDLIFTALACQDTDNIPDSMEVIGIWWKIGDPMPIYSATNYGVAAGTDVDVILPHSFTEPGMYYMWKISLDDGQDTVARAGTLFVHFNPRDITIDELCWGGSSRGSQDEWFEILNNREDTVYFGQTPIYLWRKSLAGENILFYTLNSGSLAPNSRFLIKRLPAGDENTAVAVSPDIVIPDFTMYDGKVFLGFSDLPDTDYFIDVCGDGSSPFAGAKSTADSLWASMFRVSPESDGSLPSSWKTSAVSINYYDSLLDRGTPGAPSVPNHPPRLSLPDTLSFFEPDTGTKDTIFTFYIMYSDSDGTSPDSAILLADLNNDGRWQPDEIIPMSVVSSSPDFVDGVILSASVSGFTPTMDGEKFTFRVSDGLVITPFPVPAENGPIIYPVAGIWLSDTVWRTDTLHWFTDKFAMSPPIEVRNTGDLPEIVELRILSEDTFEHDCCFPHCEGGWISTCDVSELDCNKYMLSAIFLSDSVTPDTSYFDEFGDDDCLTPLNFRVARGDTFGAFGTNAAENLLQGDSAFLRFLIRLPHISYGIHTDEAHKITVEIKFVIDFP
;
A
#
# COMPACT_ATOMS: atom_id res chain seq x y z
N MET A 1 -115.90 -47.27 65.67
CA MET A 1 -115.33 -47.76 64.40
C MET A 1 -114.13 -48.62 64.77
N ARG A 2 -114.26 -49.95 64.65
CA ARG A 2 -113.13 -50.90 64.82
C ARG A 2 -112.13 -50.65 63.70
N TYR A 3 -110.83 -50.82 63.92
CA TYR A 3 -109.98 -51.65 63.05
C TYR A 3 -108.70 -52.06 63.78
N PHE A 4 -108.37 -53.33 63.58
CA PHE A 4 -107.31 -54.12 64.18
C PHE A 4 -106.00 -53.98 63.39
N ILE A 5 -104.91 -54.20 64.10
CA ILE A 5 -103.51 -54.27 63.68
C ILE A 5 -103.27 -55.46 62.73
N ILE A 6 -102.47 -55.26 61.67
CA ILE A 6 -101.66 -56.32 61.03
C ILE A 6 -100.22 -55.83 60.88
N LYS A 7 -99.30 -56.64 61.40
CA LYS A 7 -97.84 -56.52 61.40
C LYS A 7 -97.25 -56.54 59.99
N SER A 8 -96.19 -55.78 59.76
CA SER A 8 -95.16 -56.12 58.77
C SER A 8 -93.79 -55.86 59.39
N ILE A 9 -93.03 -56.95 59.51
CA ILE A 9 -91.67 -57.01 60.04
C ILE A 9 -90.73 -56.60 58.89
N LEU A 10 -89.99 -55.51 59.07
CA LEU A 10 -88.90 -55.11 58.18
C LEU A 10 -87.59 -55.58 58.81
N LEU A 11 -87.00 -56.63 58.24
CA LEU A 11 -85.68 -57.14 58.61
C LEU A 11 -84.63 -56.26 57.91
N ILE A 12 -83.99 -55.36 58.66
CA ILE A 12 -82.86 -54.56 58.16
C ILE A 12 -81.61 -55.44 58.21
N LEU A 13 -81.18 -55.93 57.04
CA LEU A 13 -79.89 -56.59 56.85
C LEU A 13 -78.83 -55.49 56.74
N VAL A 14 -78.05 -55.27 57.81
CA VAL A 14 -76.86 -54.43 57.75
C VAL A 14 -75.75 -55.26 57.10
N LEU A 15 -75.62 -55.16 55.78
CA LEU A 15 -74.41 -55.57 55.08
C LEU A 15 -73.38 -54.48 55.34
N ALA A 16 -72.42 -54.74 56.23
CA ALA A 16 -71.18 -54.00 56.24
C ALA A 16 -70.49 -54.29 54.90
N SER A 17 -70.58 -53.36 53.95
CA SER A 17 -69.73 -53.39 52.76
C SER A 17 -68.32 -53.05 53.22
N GLU A 18 -67.51 -54.06 53.53
CA GLU A 18 -66.07 -53.90 53.43
C GLU A 18 -65.79 -53.58 51.96
N ILE A 19 -65.45 -52.32 51.68
CA ILE A 19 -64.86 -51.95 50.41
C ILE A 19 -63.51 -52.65 50.40
N VAL A 20 -63.45 -53.81 49.75
CA VAL A 20 -62.18 -54.44 49.40
C VAL A 20 -61.53 -53.52 48.37
N TYR A 21 -60.64 -52.65 48.81
CA TYR A 21 -59.72 -51.98 47.92
C TYR A 21 -58.81 -53.07 47.32
N GLY A 22 -59.09 -53.44 46.07
CA GLY A 22 -58.22 -54.33 45.32
C GLY A 22 -57.02 -53.53 44.85
N TRP A 23 -55.85 -53.81 45.42
CA TRP A 23 -54.59 -53.25 44.92
C TRP A 23 -54.31 -53.73 43.50
N SER A 24 -53.64 -52.89 42.72
CA SER A 24 -53.24 -53.17 41.35
C SER A 24 -51.76 -52.87 41.11
N PHE A 25 -51.20 -53.45 40.05
CA PHE A 25 -49.82 -53.19 39.66
C PHE A 25 -49.63 -51.70 39.35
N GLY A 26 -48.63 -51.07 39.95
CA GLY A 26 -48.33 -49.65 39.83
C GLY A 26 -49.05 -48.74 40.85
N ASP A 27 -49.98 -49.25 41.67
CA ASP A 27 -50.62 -48.46 42.74
C ASP A 27 -49.57 -47.91 43.72
N VAL A 28 -48.59 -48.76 44.06
CA VAL A 28 -47.38 -48.37 44.78
C VAL A 28 -46.20 -48.95 44.04
N VAL A 29 -45.19 -48.10 43.83
CA VAL A 29 -43.94 -48.47 43.15
C VAL A 29 -42.77 -48.38 44.12
N MET A 30 -41.75 -49.18 43.88
CA MET A 30 -40.44 -48.95 44.49
C MET A 30 -39.80 -47.76 43.76
N ASN A 31 -39.54 -46.69 44.51
CA ASN A 31 -39.26 -45.36 44.00
C ASN A 31 -37.78 -45.02 43.95
N GLU A 32 -37.01 -45.45 44.95
CA GLU A 32 -35.60 -45.07 45.07
C GLU A 32 -34.82 -46.11 45.87
N PHE A 33 -33.57 -46.38 45.45
CA PHE A 33 -32.66 -47.34 46.08
C PHE A 33 -31.27 -46.73 46.28
N MET A 34 -30.79 -46.69 47.52
CA MET A 34 -29.38 -46.42 47.85
C MET A 34 -28.66 -47.74 48.12
N TRP A 35 -28.41 -48.51 47.05
CA TRP A 35 -27.92 -49.88 47.12
C TRP A 35 -26.43 -50.01 47.43
N MET A 36 -25.67 -48.93 47.26
CA MET A 36 -24.21 -48.86 47.49
C MET A 36 -23.85 -48.43 48.92
N GLY A 37 -24.85 -48.10 49.74
CA GLY A 37 -24.65 -47.41 51.01
C GLY A 37 -24.33 -45.92 50.81
N THR A 38 -23.78 -45.29 51.85
CA THR A 38 -23.40 -43.87 51.85
C THR A 38 -21.93 -43.71 52.28
N SER A 39 -21.46 -42.46 52.29
CA SER A 39 -20.18 -42.06 52.86
C SER A 39 -20.02 -42.43 54.34
N HIS A 40 -21.12 -42.61 55.08
CA HIS A 40 -21.08 -43.07 56.47
C HIS A 40 -20.80 -44.57 56.57
N SER A 41 -21.42 -45.38 55.71
CA SER A 41 -21.30 -46.83 55.73
C SER A 41 -21.81 -47.47 54.45
N ILE A 42 -21.13 -48.52 53.98
CA ILE A 42 -21.62 -49.40 52.90
C ILE A 42 -22.93 -50.13 53.27
N TYR A 43 -23.30 -50.13 54.55
CA TYR A 43 -24.56 -50.69 55.03
C TYR A 43 -25.62 -49.60 55.28
N ASP A 44 -25.33 -48.34 55.02
CA ASP A 44 -26.32 -47.27 55.13
C ASP A 44 -27.20 -47.25 53.88
N GLU A 45 -28.01 -48.30 53.75
CA GLU A 45 -28.85 -48.54 52.59
C GLU A 45 -30.29 -48.11 52.89
N TYR A 46 -30.98 -47.55 51.90
CA TYR A 46 -32.42 -47.29 51.96
C TYR A 46 -33.15 -47.70 50.70
N LEU A 47 -34.44 -48.01 50.88
CA LEU A 47 -35.42 -48.27 49.85
C LEU A 47 -36.64 -47.40 50.13
N GLU A 48 -37.12 -46.71 49.11
CA GLU A 48 -38.31 -45.88 49.21
C GLU A 48 -39.47 -46.45 48.39
N LEU A 49 -40.69 -46.38 48.93
CA LEU A 49 -41.92 -46.65 48.21
C LEU A 49 -42.65 -45.34 47.89
N ARG A 50 -43.21 -45.23 46.67
CA ARG A 50 -44.09 -44.12 46.27
C ARG A 50 -45.51 -44.60 46.04
N ASN A 51 -46.46 -43.95 46.70
CA ASN A 51 -47.88 -44.21 46.52
C ASN A 51 -48.44 -43.37 45.37
N ASN A 52 -48.93 -44.01 44.31
CA ASN A 52 -49.57 -43.32 43.20
C ASN A 52 -51.09 -43.20 43.38
N THR A 53 -51.63 -43.65 44.51
CA THR A 53 -53.06 -43.55 44.84
C THR A 53 -53.37 -42.34 45.72
N GLY A 54 -54.61 -41.85 45.63
CA GLY A 54 -55.14 -40.77 46.47
C GLY A 54 -55.50 -41.20 47.89
N THR A 55 -55.15 -42.42 48.32
CA THR A 55 -55.52 -42.98 49.63
C THR A 55 -54.28 -43.40 50.42
N PRO A 56 -54.14 -43.00 51.70
CA PRO A 56 -53.03 -43.43 52.54
C PRO A 56 -53.15 -44.91 52.89
N ILE A 57 -52.01 -45.58 53.02
CA ILE A 57 -51.91 -47.02 53.29
C ILE A 57 -51.35 -47.21 54.69
N ASN A 58 -52.10 -47.90 55.54
CA ASN A 58 -51.67 -48.21 56.90
C ASN A 58 -51.17 -49.67 56.95
N PHE A 59 -49.85 -49.85 57.02
CA PHE A 59 -49.22 -51.17 57.03
C PHE A 59 -49.56 -52.00 58.28
N SER A 60 -50.08 -51.37 59.35
CA SER A 60 -50.57 -52.09 60.53
C SER A 60 -51.90 -52.80 60.27
N ALA A 61 -52.66 -52.34 59.27
CA ALA A 61 -53.92 -52.97 58.85
C ALA A 61 -53.70 -54.00 57.75
N THR A 62 -52.71 -53.77 56.88
CA THR A 62 -52.34 -54.67 55.79
C THR A 62 -50.83 -54.75 55.70
N ASN A 63 -50.25 -55.81 56.27
CA ASN A 63 -48.81 -56.05 56.16
C ASN A 63 -48.44 -56.28 54.70
N TRP A 64 -47.36 -55.66 54.24
CA TRP A 64 -46.81 -55.84 52.89
C TRP A 64 -45.45 -56.51 52.96
N SER A 65 -44.96 -57.03 51.84
CA SER A 65 -43.68 -57.73 51.79
C SER A 65 -42.87 -57.34 50.56
N ILE A 66 -41.56 -57.30 50.73
CA ILE A 66 -40.58 -57.11 49.66
C ILE A 66 -39.80 -58.40 49.54
N TYR A 67 -39.68 -58.90 48.31
CA TYR A 67 -38.87 -60.05 47.96
C TYR A 67 -37.67 -59.60 47.13
N ARG A 68 -36.55 -60.31 47.27
CA ARG A 68 -35.32 -60.15 46.48
C ARG A 68 -35.02 -61.49 45.83
N ASN A 69 -35.02 -61.57 44.50
CA ASN A 69 -34.84 -62.82 43.73
C ASN A 69 -35.71 -63.97 44.27
N ASP A 70 -37.01 -63.68 44.49
CA ASP A 70 -38.00 -64.61 45.05
C ASP A 70 -37.75 -65.10 46.50
N GLU A 71 -36.76 -64.54 47.21
CA GLU A 71 -36.58 -64.71 48.65
C GLU A 71 -37.20 -63.55 49.43
N LEU A 72 -37.90 -63.83 50.54
CA LEU A 72 -38.46 -62.78 51.39
C LEU A 72 -37.34 -61.92 51.98
N LEU A 73 -37.30 -60.63 51.63
CA LEU A 73 -36.34 -59.67 52.17
C LEU A 73 -36.84 -59.09 53.50
N LEU A 74 -38.04 -58.50 53.48
CA LEU A 74 -38.66 -57.94 54.69
C LEU A 74 -40.19 -57.86 54.59
N VAL A 75 -40.83 -57.76 55.75
CA VAL A 75 -42.27 -57.48 55.90
C VAL A 75 -42.45 -56.09 56.50
N ILE A 76 -43.23 -55.25 55.83
CA ILE A 76 -43.66 -53.93 56.30
C ILE A 76 -44.97 -54.11 57.06
N ASN A 77 -44.95 -53.92 58.38
CA ASN A 77 -46.09 -54.23 59.27
C ASN A 77 -46.53 -53.06 60.15
N HIS A 78 -45.95 -51.88 59.95
CA HIS A 78 -46.29 -50.66 60.67
C HIS A 78 -45.92 -49.43 59.85
N GLY A 79 -46.41 -48.27 60.29
CA GLY A 79 -46.24 -47.01 59.57
C GLY A 79 -47.37 -46.74 58.59
N ILE A 80 -47.35 -45.53 58.03
CA ILE A 80 -48.36 -45.04 57.09
C ILE A 80 -47.61 -44.55 55.86
N LEU A 81 -47.91 -45.12 54.69
CA LEU A 81 -47.51 -44.57 53.40
C LEU A 81 -48.60 -43.56 52.98
N PRO A 82 -48.32 -42.24 52.99
CA PRO A 82 -49.34 -41.22 52.71
C PRO A 82 -49.90 -41.33 51.28
N ALA A 83 -51.10 -40.79 51.05
CA ALA A 83 -51.64 -40.62 49.70
C ALA A 83 -50.72 -39.73 48.86
N ASN A 84 -50.39 -40.13 47.63
CA ASN A 84 -49.45 -39.43 46.75
C ASN A 84 -48.09 -39.10 47.42
N GLY A 85 -47.68 -39.89 48.42
CA GLY A 85 -46.50 -39.65 49.24
C GLY A 85 -45.50 -40.80 49.19
N TYR A 86 -44.52 -40.70 50.08
CA TYR A 86 -43.37 -41.61 50.14
C TYR A 86 -43.31 -42.33 51.48
N PHE A 87 -42.72 -43.53 51.48
CA PHE A 87 -42.42 -44.31 52.68
C PHE A 87 -40.99 -44.81 52.62
N LEU A 88 -40.14 -44.25 53.48
CA LEU A 88 -38.70 -44.49 53.49
C LEU A 88 -38.35 -45.61 54.47
N ILE A 89 -37.76 -46.68 53.95
CA ILE A 89 -37.26 -47.81 54.73
C ILE A 89 -35.74 -47.70 54.71
N SER A 90 -35.11 -47.55 55.88
CA SER A 90 -33.65 -47.52 55.99
C SER A 90 -33.14 -48.66 56.85
N ARG A 91 -31.92 -49.11 56.58
CA ARG A 91 -31.24 -50.08 57.42
C ARG A 91 -30.77 -49.48 58.75
N MET A 92 -30.47 -48.19 58.75
CA MET A 92 -29.92 -47.45 59.89
C MET A 92 -30.86 -46.34 60.34
N ASP A 93 -30.70 -45.91 61.59
CA ASP A 93 -31.34 -44.69 62.08
C ASP A 93 -30.53 -43.45 61.68
N THR A 94 -31.10 -42.26 61.88
CA THR A 94 -30.45 -40.99 61.53
C THR A 94 -29.17 -40.71 62.32
N ALA A 95 -28.92 -41.40 63.44
CA ALA A 95 -27.68 -41.21 64.20
C ALA A 95 -26.48 -41.92 63.55
N SER A 96 -26.74 -42.92 62.69
CA SER A 96 -25.73 -43.75 62.03
C SER A 96 -25.81 -43.70 60.51
N SER A 97 -26.74 -42.92 59.96
CA SER A 97 -27.01 -42.74 58.53
C SER A 97 -26.55 -41.36 58.06
N ALA A 98 -26.35 -41.19 56.76
CA ALA A 98 -26.18 -39.88 56.12
C ALA A 98 -27.53 -39.16 55.88
N LEU A 99 -28.66 -39.83 56.14
CA LEU A 99 -30.01 -39.24 56.03
C LEU A 99 -30.24 -38.19 57.13
N GLY A 100 -30.55 -36.96 56.72
CA GLY A 100 -30.91 -35.85 57.62
C GLY A 100 -32.37 -35.85 58.08
N ILE A 101 -33.13 -36.90 57.71
CA ILE A 101 -34.54 -37.07 58.04
C ILE A 101 -34.80 -38.46 58.61
N MET A 102 -35.81 -38.58 59.48
CA MET A 102 -36.17 -39.87 60.07
C MET A 102 -36.85 -40.80 59.03
N PRO A 103 -36.32 -42.02 58.82
CA PRO A 103 -37.00 -43.06 58.05
C PRO A 103 -38.34 -43.44 58.68
N ASP A 104 -39.32 -43.85 57.87
CA ASP A 104 -40.62 -44.31 58.36
C ASP A 104 -40.53 -45.71 58.98
N MET A 105 -39.57 -46.51 58.53
CA MET A 105 -39.22 -47.80 59.10
C MET A 105 -37.70 -47.99 59.11
N VAL A 106 -37.15 -48.32 60.28
CA VAL A 106 -35.73 -48.69 60.43
C VAL A 106 -35.64 -50.20 60.67
N THR A 107 -34.88 -50.92 59.84
CA THR A 107 -34.75 -52.37 59.97
C THR A 107 -33.42 -52.90 59.44
N THR A 108 -32.70 -53.67 60.27
CA THR A 108 -31.46 -54.33 59.85
C THR A 108 -31.68 -55.44 58.83
N ALA A 109 -32.93 -55.82 58.55
CA ALA A 109 -33.28 -56.80 57.53
C ALA A 109 -33.17 -56.25 56.10
N LEU A 110 -33.19 -54.91 55.93
CA LEU A 110 -32.95 -54.30 54.64
C LEU A 110 -31.49 -54.55 54.25
N PHE A 111 -31.29 -55.14 53.07
CA PHE A 111 -29.98 -55.42 52.48
C PHE A 111 -30.16 -55.42 50.96
N LEU A 112 -29.53 -54.46 50.28
CA LEU A 112 -29.68 -54.27 48.85
C LEU A 112 -28.45 -54.85 48.13
N ASN A 113 -28.69 -55.74 47.17
CA ASN A 113 -27.63 -56.27 46.33
C ASN A 113 -27.27 -55.26 45.23
N ASN A 114 -25.99 -55.28 44.83
CA ASN A 114 -25.42 -54.44 43.79
C ASN A 114 -25.12 -55.21 42.49
N SER A 115 -25.62 -56.44 42.36
CA SER A 115 -25.51 -57.24 41.14
C SER A 115 -26.59 -58.33 41.07
N ASP A 116 -27.02 -58.67 39.86
CA ASP A 116 -27.93 -59.76 39.51
C ASP A 116 -29.16 -59.83 40.45
N VAL A 117 -29.87 -58.71 40.58
CA VAL A 117 -30.96 -58.55 41.55
C VAL A 117 -32.25 -58.09 40.90
N GLN A 118 -33.36 -58.56 41.45
CA GLN A 118 -34.71 -58.06 41.20
C GLN A 118 -35.47 -58.02 42.52
N TYR A 119 -36.16 -56.91 42.76
CA TYR A 119 -37.04 -56.73 43.90
C TYR A 119 -38.50 -56.83 43.45
N LYS A 120 -39.35 -57.43 44.29
CA LYS A 120 -40.80 -57.56 44.05
C LYS A 120 -41.57 -57.12 45.27
N LEU A 121 -42.49 -56.18 45.10
CA LEU A 121 -43.33 -55.64 46.16
C LEU A 121 -44.71 -56.30 46.12
N TYR A 122 -45.19 -56.85 47.23
CA TYR A 122 -46.49 -57.51 47.32
C TYR A 122 -47.40 -56.84 48.36
N ALA A 123 -48.68 -56.69 48.01
CA ALA A 123 -49.73 -56.13 48.86
C ALA A 123 -50.21 -57.13 49.94
N GLY A 124 -49.28 -57.78 50.63
CA GLY A 124 -49.56 -58.80 51.63
C GLY A 124 -48.29 -59.32 52.32
N PRO A 125 -48.43 -60.12 53.39
CA PRO A 125 -47.31 -60.63 54.16
C PRO A 125 -46.41 -61.61 53.38
N ASP A 126 -46.84 -62.09 52.22
CA ASP A 126 -46.08 -63.00 51.36
C ASP A 126 -46.39 -62.79 49.86
N ASN A 127 -45.68 -63.53 49.01
CA ASN A 127 -45.76 -63.46 47.55
C ASN A 127 -47.02 -64.12 46.92
N THR A 128 -47.99 -64.58 47.72
CA THR A 128 -49.27 -65.08 47.21
C THR A 128 -50.31 -63.96 46.99
N TYR A 129 -50.00 -62.76 47.48
CA TYR A 129 -50.83 -61.56 47.35
C TYR A 129 -50.57 -60.82 46.03
N THR A 130 -51.31 -59.73 45.79
CA THR A 130 -51.14 -58.94 44.57
C THR A 130 -49.72 -58.37 44.48
N LEU A 131 -49.05 -58.64 43.36
CA LEU A 131 -47.80 -57.97 42.97
C LEU A 131 -48.09 -56.51 42.61
N LEU A 132 -47.41 -55.61 43.30
CA LEU A 132 -47.57 -54.17 43.15
C LEU A 132 -46.55 -53.57 42.19
N ASP A 133 -45.28 -53.96 42.30
CA ASP A 133 -44.22 -53.47 41.45
C ASP A 133 -43.05 -54.45 41.40
N VAL A 134 -42.25 -54.33 40.35
CA VAL A 134 -40.97 -55.01 40.19
C VAL A 134 -39.91 -53.93 39.95
N ALA A 135 -38.76 -54.06 40.59
CA ALA A 135 -37.63 -53.17 40.37
C ALA A 135 -36.39 -53.98 40.01
N ASP A 136 -35.64 -53.45 39.05
CA ASP A 136 -34.42 -54.07 38.50
C ASP A 136 -34.73 -55.33 37.67
N ASP A 137 -33.73 -55.84 36.93
CA ASP A 137 -33.94 -56.84 35.86
C ASP A 137 -33.28 -58.21 36.09
N GLU A 138 -32.77 -58.47 37.30
CA GLU A 138 -32.07 -59.71 37.68
C GLU A 138 -30.76 -59.95 36.90
N SER A 139 -30.21 -58.93 36.23
CA SER A 139 -29.04 -59.08 35.35
C SER A 139 -28.04 -57.93 35.47
N GLY A 140 -26.78 -58.24 35.79
CA GLY A 140 -25.70 -57.26 35.76
C GLY A 140 -25.73 -56.32 36.98
N VAL A 141 -25.45 -55.03 36.78
CA VAL A 141 -25.51 -54.02 37.84
C VAL A 141 -26.90 -53.37 37.86
N PRO A 142 -27.34 -52.79 39.00
CA PRO A 142 -28.64 -52.11 39.06
C PRO A 142 -28.85 -51.12 37.91
N LEU A 143 -30.07 -51.08 37.36
CA LEU A 143 -30.41 -50.32 36.14
C LEU A 143 -30.11 -48.81 36.21
N ALA A 144 -29.94 -48.23 37.40
CA ALA A 144 -29.38 -46.89 37.56
C ALA A 144 -28.73 -46.74 38.94
N GLY A 145 -28.33 -45.51 39.29
CA GLY A 145 -27.51 -45.24 40.46
C GLY A 145 -26.04 -45.50 40.15
N ASN A 146 -25.16 -44.82 40.86
CA ASN A 146 -23.73 -44.92 40.60
C ASN A 146 -22.91 -44.63 41.87
N TYR A 147 -21.68 -45.10 41.89
CA TYR A 147 -20.70 -44.77 42.91
C TYR A 147 -19.36 -44.43 42.26
N HIS A 148 -18.84 -43.23 42.54
CA HIS A 148 -17.57 -42.77 41.97
C HIS A 148 -16.56 -42.46 43.08
N GLY A 149 -15.60 -43.36 43.28
CA GLY A 149 -14.66 -43.36 44.43
C GLY A 149 -13.52 -42.32 44.40
N PHE A 150 -13.57 -41.30 43.55
CA PHE A 150 -12.52 -40.27 43.47
C PHE A 150 -12.82 -39.11 44.45
N MET A 151 -11.80 -38.63 45.17
CA MET A 151 -11.87 -37.49 46.11
C MET A 151 -13.00 -37.54 47.18
N GLY A 152 -13.23 -38.69 47.81
CA GLY A 152 -14.16 -38.82 48.94
C GLY A 152 -15.39 -39.66 48.66
N GLY A 153 -15.63 -40.04 47.40
CA GLY A 153 -16.76 -40.88 47.02
C GLY A 153 -18.05 -40.07 46.88
N ILE A 154 -18.69 -40.13 45.71
CA ILE A 154 -20.05 -39.63 45.54
C ILE A 154 -20.96 -40.84 45.30
N TYR A 155 -22.09 -40.87 45.98
CA TYR A 155 -23.03 -41.98 46.05
C TYR A 155 -24.35 -41.50 45.48
N TRP A 156 -24.74 -42.03 44.31
CA TRP A 156 -25.98 -41.65 43.64
C TRP A 156 -26.97 -42.79 43.71
N SER A 157 -28.14 -42.55 44.31
CA SER A 157 -29.21 -43.52 44.32
C SER A 157 -29.78 -43.79 42.92
N MET A 158 -30.43 -44.94 42.80
CA MET A 158 -31.24 -45.33 41.66
C MET A 158 -32.66 -44.81 41.86
N GLU A 159 -33.12 -43.89 41.01
CA GLU A 159 -34.41 -43.20 41.13
C GLU A 159 -35.37 -43.62 40.01
N ARG A 160 -36.62 -43.88 40.37
CA ARG A 160 -37.71 -44.13 39.41
C ARG A 160 -38.13 -42.82 38.76
N ASN A 161 -38.45 -42.83 37.47
CA ASN A 161 -38.98 -41.66 36.77
C ASN A 161 -40.32 -41.16 37.35
N ASP A 162 -40.65 -39.89 37.09
CA ASP A 162 -41.94 -39.27 37.48
C ASP A 162 -43.14 -40.08 36.98
N ILE A 163 -43.08 -40.53 35.72
CA ILE A 163 -43.96 -41.57 35.19
C ILE A 163 -43.22 -42.89 35.37
N PRO A 164 -43.61 -43.75 36.34
CA PRO A 164 -42.73 -44.81 36.80
C PRO A 164 -42.53 -45.94 35.79
N GLY A 165 -43.45 -46.17 34.84
CA GLY A 165 -43.27 -47.21 33.83
C GLY A 165 -43.05 -48.63 34.39
N ASP A 166 -42.50 -49.51 33.57
CA ASP A 166 -42.13 -50.89 33.96
C ASP A 166 -40.74 -50.89 34.60
N GLY A 167 -40.65 -51.29 35.87
CA GLY A 167 -39.41 -51.21 36.64
C GLY A 167 -38.36 -52.26 36.30
N THR A 168 -38.67 -53.17 35.38
CA THR A 168 -37.69 -54.07 34.77
C THR A 168 -36.94 -53.44 33.59
N LEU A 169 -37.33 -52.25 33.15
CA LEU A 169 -36.72 -51.54 32.02
C LEU A 169 -35.82 -50.41 32.50
N GLU A 170 -34.59 -50.33 31.97
CA GLU A 170 -33.64 -49.23 32.21
C GLU A 170 -34.27 -47.85 31.99
N SER A 171 -35.14 -47.73 30.97
CA SER A 171 -35.82 -46.48 30.62
C SER A 171 -36.81 -45.97 31.68
N SER A 172 -37.14 -46.77 32.69
CA SER A 172 -37.96 -46.39 33.84
C SER A 172 -37.16 -45.79 35.00
N TRP A 173 -35.82 -45.87 34.93
CA TRP A 173 -34.91 -45.44 35.98
C TRP A 173 -33.99 -44.31 35.49
N HIS A 174 -33.46 -43.55 36.45
CA HIS A 174 -32.35 -42.62 36.24
C HIS A 174 -31.46 -42.61 37.49
N THR A 175 -30.23 -42.14 37.30
CA THR A 175 -29.33 -41.89 38.43
C THR A 175 -29.74 -40.55 39.05
N ALA A 176 -29.81 -40.49 40.38
CA ALA A 176 -30.14 -39.26 41.09
C ALA A 176 -29.19 -38.11 40.68
N CYS A 177 -29.68 -36.88 40.75
CA CYS A 177 -28.88 -35.67 40.48
C CYS A 177 -28.96 -34.64 41.61
N LEU A 178 -29.98 -34.75 42.46
CA LEU A 178 -30.20 -33.85 43.59
C LEU A 178 -29.67 -34.44 44.90
N SER A 179 -29.47 -33.60 45.91
CA SER A 179 -29.19 -34.01 47.29
C SER A 179 -30.24 -33.40 48.19
N ILE A 180 -31.35 -34.11 48.40
CA ILE A 180 -32.44 -33.64 49.27
C ILE A 180 -32.50 -34.52 50.52
N ASN A 181 -32.72 -33.89 51.67
CA ASN A 181 -32.94 -34.57 52.95
C ASN A 181 -31.76 -35.44 53.48
N PHE A 182 -30.54 -35.19 53.01
CA PHE A 182 -29.32 -35.68 53.62
C PHE A 182 -28.78 -34.69 54.68
N ASP A 183 -27.87 -35.18 55.54
CA ASP A 183 -27.17 -34.35 56.53
C ASP A 183 -26.32 -33.25 55.87
N PHE A 184 -26.07 -32.17 56.62
CA PHE A 184 -25.27 -31.06 56.10
C PHE A 184 -23.85 -31.53 55.72
N GLY A 185 -23.46 -31.28 54.46
CA GLY A 185 -22.15 -31.67 53.93
C GLY A 185 -22.09 -33.11 53.39
N ALA A 186 -23.22 -33.83 53.37
CA ALA A 186 -23.36 -35.12 52.71
C ALA A 186 -22.96 -35.05 51.22
N THR A 187 -22.27 -36.09 50.77
CA THR A 187 -21.87 -36.29 49.37
C THR A 187 -22.90 -37.08 48.58
N GLU A 188 -23.90 -37.63 49.24
CA GLU A 188 -24.93 -38.47 48.68
C GLU A 188 -25.87 -37.66 47.79
N ARG A 189 -26.27 -38.26 46.67
CA ARG A 189 -27.23 -37.74 45.72
C ARG A 189 -28.41 -38.71 45.70
N GLY A 190 -29.58 -38.17 45.98
CA GLY A 190 -30.84 -38.85 46.12
C GLY A 190 -31.92 -37.87 46.59
N THR A 191 -33.17 -38.29 46.53
CA THR A 191 -34.32 -37.49 46.96
C THR A 191 -35.20 -38.22 47.98
N PRO A 192 -34.65 -38.79 49.07
CA PRO A 192 -35.46 -39.51 50.06
C PRO A 192 -36.57 -38.61 50.61
N LYS A 193 -37.81 -39.08 50.53
CA LYS A 193 -39.08 -38.43 50.86
C LYS A 193 -39.40 -37.18 50.05
N ALA A 194 -38.78 -37.01 48.89
CA ALA A 194 -39.01 -35.92 47.95
C ALA A 194 -39.23 -36.48 46.54
N PRO A 195 -39.82 -35.69 45.62
CA PRO A 195 -39.94 -36.13 44.24
C PRO A 195 -38.59 -36.25 43.54
N ASN A 196 -38.36 -37.40 42.91
CA ASN A 196 -37.21 -37.68 42.04
C ASN A 196 -37.12 -36.66 40.89
N ARG A 197 -35.91 -36.46 40.36
CA ARG A 197 -35.66 -35.55 39.24
C ARG A 197 -34.59 -36.14 38.31
N LYS A 198 -34.94 -36.22 37.03
CA LYS A 198 -34.02 -36.69 35.99
C LYS A 198 -33.30 -35.50 35.37
N ASN A 199 -31.96 -35.51 35.49
CA ASN A 199 -31.08 -34.55 34.81
C ASN A 199 -31.13 -34.75 33.29
N SER A 200 -31.12 -33.66 32.54
CA SER A 200 -30.99 -33.66 31.09
C SER A 200 -30.12 -32.47 30.66
N LEU A 201 -29.11 -32.75 29.81
CA LEU A 201 -28.18 -31.73 29.32
C LEU A 201 -28.91 -30.46 28.85
N PRO A 202 -28.39 -29.27 29.16
CA PRO A 202 -28.96 -28.03 28.66
C PRO A 202 -28.73 -27.95 27.14
N PHE A 203 -29.57 -27.19 26.44
CA PHE A 203 -29.40 -27.01 25.00
C PHE A 203 -29.54 -25.56 24.54
N TRP A 204 -28.91 -25.32 23.39
CA TRP A 204 -29.09 -24.10 22.61
C TRP A 204 -29.07 -24.44 21.11
N SER A 205 -29.69 -23.59 20.31
CA SER A 205 -29.78 -23.81 18.86
C SER A 205 -28.46 -23.49 18.16
N GLY A 206 -27.70 -22.51 18.65
CA GLY A 206 -26.33 -22.29 18.24
C GLY A 206 -25.69 -21.02 18.76
N VAL A 207 -24.56 -20.66 18.16
CA VAL A 207 -23.84 -19.42 18.43
C VAL A 207 -23.83 -18.61 17.13
N VAL A 208 -24.28 -17.36 17.19
CA VAL A 208 -24.06 -16.38 16.14
C VAL A 208 -22.76 -15.67 16.44
N GLU A 209 -21.76 -15.86 15.58
CA GLU A 209 -20.49 -15.15 15.65
C GLU A 209 -20.50 -13.94 14.70
N PRO A 210 -19.72 -12.88 14.99
CA PRO A 210 -19.49 -11.82 14.01
C PRO A 210 -18.74 -12.42 12.81
N SER A 211 -19.24 -12.17 11.59
CA SER A 211 -18.61 -12.67 10.37
C SER A 211 -17.36 -11.90 9.95
N PHE A 212 -17.21 -10.69 10.48
CA PHE A 212 -16.10 -9.78 10.24
C PHE A 212 -15.94 -8.90 11.48
N ALA A 213 -14.71 -8.62 11.87
CA ALA A 213 -14.41 -7.76 13.00
C ALA A 213 -13.11 -7.00 12.78
N THR A 214 -13.10 -5.75 13.19
CA THR A 214 -11.91 -4.92 13.31
C THR A 214 -11.54 -4.73 14.78
N ASP A 215 -10.36 -4.20 15.06
CA ASP A 215 -9.92 -3.94 16.43
C ASP A 215 -10.58 -2.73 17.11
N SER A 216 -11.56 -2.09 16.45
CA SER A 216 -12.49 -1.14 17.08
C SER A 216 -13.85 -1.74 17.43
N ASP A 217 -14.12 -2.99 17.02
CA ASP A 217 -15.40 -3.66 17.23
C ASP A 217 -15.41 -4.49 18.52
N ASP A 218 -16.40 -4.28 19.37
CA ASP A 218 -16.72 -5.23 20.43
C ASP A 218 -17.25 -6.52 19.80
N LEU A 219 -16.65 -7.67 20.14
CA LEU A 219 -17.02 -8.95 19.55
C LEU A 219 -18.20 -9.55 20.32
N ILE A 220 -19.38 -9.48 19.72
CA ILE A 220 -20.64 -9.96 20.31
C ILE A 220 -20.94 -11.35 19.76
N PHE A 221 -20.94 -12.36 20.63
CA PHE A 221 -21.38 -13.70 20.29
C PHE A 221 -22.71 -14.00 20.97
N THR A 222 -23.70 -14.44 20.20
CA THR A 222 -25.05 -14.70 20.72
C THR A 222 -25.31 -16.19 20.84
N ALA A 223 -25.50 -16.68 22.06
CA ALA A 223 -26.02 -18.01 22.34
C ALA A 223 -27.55 -18.03 22.14
N LEU A 224 -28.03 -18.78 21.15
CA LEU A 224 -29.43 -18.73 20.70
C LEU A 224 -30.33 -19.76 21.40
N ALA A 225 -31.46 -19.29 21.91
CA ALA A 225 -32.54 -20.08 22.50
C ALA A 225 -32.01 -21.05 23.56
N CYS A 226 -31.31 -20.52 24.56
CA CYS A 226 -30.79 -21.27 25.69
C CYS A 226 -31.95 -21.89 26.47
N GLN A 227 -31.92 -23.20 26.71
CA GLN A 227 -32.95 -23.92 27.42
C GLN A 227 -32.32 -24.92 28.38
N ASP A 228 -32.88 -24.93 29.58
CA ASP A 228 -32.79 -26.04 30.50
C ASP A 228 -33.93 -26.99 30.11
N THR A 229 -33.56 -28.27 29.88
CA THR A 229 -34.49 -29.27 29.37
C THR A 229 -35.17 -30.08 30.45
N ASP A 230 -34.75 -29.93 31.69
CA ASP A 230 -35.36 -30.61 32.80
C ASP A 230 -36.09 -29.61 33.72
N ASN A 231 -36.47 -30.09 34.91
CA ASN A 231 -37.21 -29.29 35.90
C ASN A 231 -36.45 -29.29 37.23
N ILE A 232 -35.12 -29.39 37.17
CA ILE A 232 -34.26 -29.27 38.34
C ILE A 232 -34.25 -27.80 38.79
N PRO A 233 -34.38 -27.52 40.09
CA PRO A 233 -34.26 -26.16 40.60
C PRO A 233 -32.79 -25.71 40.59
N ASP A 234 -32.31 -25.25 39.44
CA ASP A 234 -30.99 -24.65 39.27
C ASP A 234 -31.09 -23.35 38.44
N SER A 235 -29.94 -22.77 38.08
CA SER A 235 -29.90 -21.48 37.40
C SER A 235 -28.94 -21.55 36.22
N MET A 236 -29.50 -21.42 35.03
CA MET A 236 -28.66 -21.37 33.84
C MET A 236 -27.74 -20.17 33.82
N GLU A 237 -26.51 -20.41 33.38
CA GLU A 237 -25.48 -19.44 33.14
C GLU A 237 -24.87 -19.64 31.75
N VAL A 238 -24.60 -18.53 31.05
CA VAL A 238 -23.84 -18.57 29.80
C VAL A 238 -22.46 -17.97 30.04
N ILE A 239 -21.43 -18.77 29.81
CA ILE A 239 -20.03 -18.42 30.07
C ILE A 239 -19.27 -18.34 28.74
N GLY A 240 -18.80 -17.16 28.37
CA GLY A 240 -17.86 -16.95 27.29
C GLY A 240 -16.43 -16.82 27.81
N ILE A 241 -15.50 -17.45 27.12
CA ILE A 241 -14.06 -17.39 27.42
C ILE A 241 -13.32 -17.22 26.10
N TRP A 242 -12.31 -16.34 26.09
CA TRP A 242 -11.54 -16.02 24.90
C TRP A 242 -10.04 -16.14 25.15
N TRP A 243 -9.32 -16.61 24.15
CA TRP A 243 -7.87 -16.75 24.13
C TRP A 243 -7.32 -16.09 22.88
N LYS A 244 -6.21 -15.38 23.02
CA LYS A 244 -5.33 -15.09 21.88
C LYS A 244 -4.64 -16.40 21.48
N ILE A 245 -4.68 -16.77 20.20
CA ILE A 245 -4.04 -18.04 19.77
C ILE A 245 -2.55 -17.99 20.08
N GLY A 246 -2.06 -19.02 20.78
CA GLY A 246 -0.67 -19.11 21.23
C GLY A 246 -0.46 -18.77 22.70
N ASP A 247 -1.41 -18.07 23.32
CA ASP A 247 -1.33 -17.73 24.75
C ASP A 247 -1.80 -18.91 25.62
N PRO A 248 -1.12 -19.17 26.76
CA PRO A 248 -1.44 -20.30 27.63
C PRO A 248 -2.68 -20.07 28.50
N MET A 249 -3.16 -18.83 28.62
CA MET A 249 -4.25 -18.43 29.49
C MET A 249 -5.30 -17.63 28.71
N PRO A 250 -6.59 -17.69 29.14
CA PRO A 250 -7.60 -16.80 28.58
C PRO A 250 -7.23 -15.34 28.78
N ILE A 251 -7.53 -14.50 27.78
CA ILE A 251 -7.37 -13.05 27.86
C ILE A 251 -8.59 -12.39 28.52
N TYR A 252 -9.75 -13.03 28.44
CA TYR A 252 -11.01 -12.49 28.93
C TYR A 252 -12.04 -13.60 29.15
N SER A 253 -12.99 -13.35 30.04
CA SER A 253 -14.16 -14.20 30.27
C SER A 253 -15.35 -13.35 30.72
N ALA A 254 -16.55 -13.72 30.31
CA ALA A 254 -17.79 -13.07 30.71
C ALA A 254 -18.85 -14.12 31.01
N THR A 255 -19.59 -13.91 32.10
CA THR A 255 -20.65 -14.82 32.54
C THR A 255 -21.96 -14.06 32.68
N ASN A 256 -23.01 -14.58 32.06
CA ASN A 256 -24.38 -14.14 32.24
C ASN A 256 -25.09 -15.11 33.20
N TYR A 257 -25.49 -14.62 34.36
CA TYR A 257 -26.12 -15.40 35.42
C TYR A 257 -27.65 -15.35 35.32
N GLY A 258 -28.33 -16.44 35.71
CA GLY A 258 -29.79 -16.47 35.83
C GLY A 258 -30.52 -16.35 34.50
N VAL A 259 -29.99 -17.01 33.47
CA VAL A 259 -30.53 -17.06 32.12
C VAL A 259 -31.88 -17.78 32.14
N ALA A 260 -32.91 -17.18 31.56
CA ALA A 260 -34.23 -17.78 31.49
C ALA A 260 -34.35 -18.72 30.29
N ALA A 261 -35.13 -19.80 30.41
CA ALA A 261 -35.35 -20.73 29.32
C ALA A 261 -36.00 -20.04 28.09
N GLY A 262 -35.46 -20.34 26.91
CA GLY A 262 -35.83 -19.76 25.63
C GLY A 262 -35.18 -18.42 25.31
N THR A 263 -34.21 -17.93 26.10
CA THR A 263 -33.57 -16.62 25.86
C THR A 263 -32.34 -16.73 24.97
N ASP A 264 -32.14 -15.70 24.15
CA ASP A 264 -30.89 -15.43 23.45
C ASP A 264 -29.98 -14.62 24.38
N VAL A 265 -28.70 -14.99 24.47
CA VAL A 265 -27.75 -14.37 25.39
C VAL A 265 -26.51 -13.90 24.64
N ASP A 266 -26.25 -12.60 24.72
CA ASP A 266 -25.04 -12.00 24.19
C ASP A 266 -23.88 -12.12 25.17
N VAL A 267 -22.73 -12.51 24.63
CA VAL A 267 -21.47 -12.62 25.35
C VAL A 267 -20.45 -11.79 24.60
N ILE A 268 -19.98 -10.73 25.25
CA ILE A 268 -19.23 -9.65 24.60
C ILE A 268 -17.76 -9.74 25.03
N LEU A 269 -16.85 -9.82 24.06
CA LEU A 269 -15.42 -9.56 24.25
C LEU A 269 -15.15 -8.09 23.85
N PRO A 270 -14.83 -7.21 24.81
CA PRO A 270 -14.54 -5.81 24.49
C PRO A 270 -13.29 -5.68 23.61
N HIS A 271 -13.32 -4.78 22.63
CA HIS A 271 -12.20 -4.56 21.70
C HIS A 271 -10.88 -4.19 22.40
N SER A 272 -10.93 -3.62 23.61
CA SER A 272 -9.74 -3.34 24.42
C SER A 272 -8.89 -4.56 24.79
N PHE A 273 -9.42 -5.78 24.59
CA PHE A 273 -8.70 -7.04 24.79
C PHE A 273 -8.24 -7.69 23.49
N THR A 274 -8.56 -7.09 22.34
CA THR A 274 -8.14 -7.56 21.02
C THR A 274 -7.04 -6.66 20.45
N GLU A 275 -6.28 -7.25 19.53
CA GLU A 275 -5.26 -6.60 18.74
C GLU A 275 -5.55 -6.96 17.27
N PRO A 276 -5.37 -6.03 16.34
CA PRO A 276 -5.56 -6.31 14.93
C PRO A 276 -4.51 -7.29 14.42
N GLY A 277 -4.81 -7.99 13.33
CA GLY A 277 -3.92 -8.97 12.72
C GLY A 277 -3.78 -10.28 13.51
N MET A 278 -4.61 -10.50 14.53
CA MET A 278 -4.51 -11.65 15.44
C MET A 278 -5.73 -12.56 15.38
N TYR A 279 -5.48 -13.87 15.55
CA TYR A 279 -6.53 -14.86 15.74
C TYR A 279 -6.88 -15.02 17.22
N TYR A 280 -8.17 -15.05 17.50
CA TYR A 280 -8.73 -15.32 18.81
C TYR A 280 -9.56 -16.60 18.76
N MET A 281 -9.32 -17.48 19.73
CA MET A 281 -10.19 -18.62 19.97
C MET A 281 -11.25 -18.21 20.99
N TRP A 282 -12.49 -18.58 20.73
CA TRP A 282 -13.61 -18.35 21.64
C TRP A 282 -14.24 -19.68 22.06
N LYS A 283 -14.75 -19.74 23.28
CA LYS A 283 -15.57 -20.84 23.79
C LYS A 283 -16.74 -20.24 24.54
N ILE A 284 -17.95 -20.63 24.15
CA ILE A 284 -19.16 -20.29 24.89
C ILE A 284 -19.70 -21.59 25.46
N SER A 285 -20.09 -21.56 26.73
CA SER A 285 -20.70 -22.68 27.44
C SER A 285 -22.05 -22.26 28.01
N LEU A 286 -23.04 -23.15 27.94
CA LEU A 286 -24.28 -23.08 28.71
C LEU A 286 -24.18 -24.12 29.83
N ASP A 287 -24.27 -23.63 31.05
CA ASP A 287 -24.22 -24.42 32.28
C ASP A 287 -25.58 -24.24 32.98
N ASP A 288 -26.28 -25.32 33.32
CA ASP A 288 -27.52 -25.23 34.11
C ASP A 288 -27.26 -25.29 35.63
N GLY A 289 -26.04 -25.63 36.04
CA GLY A 289 -25.64 -25.84 37.43
C GLY A 289 -25.30 -27.31 37.73
N GLN A 290 -25.65 -28.24 36.82
CA GLN A 290 -25.28 -29.66 36.91
C GLN A 290 -24.47 -30.11 35.69
N ASP A 291 -24.88 -29.69 34.50
CA ASP A 291 -24.33 -30.08 33.22
C ASP A 291 -23.87 -28.85 32.43
N THR A 292 -22.81 -29.03 31.63
CA THR A 292 -22.29 -27.96 30.76
C THR A 292 -22.17 -28.43 29.31
N VAL A 293 -22.76 -27.68 28.39
CA VAL A 293 -22.58 -27.86 26.95
C VAL A 293 -21.83 -26.66 26.37
N ALA A 294 -20.83 -26.89 25.53
CA ALA A 294 -20.00 -25.83 24.98
C ALA A 294 -19.82 -25.91 23.47
N ARG A 295 -19.61 -24.75 22.84
CA ARG A 295 -19.15 -24.59 21.47
C ARG A 295 -17.93 -23.69 21.44
N ALA A 296 -17.04 -23.91 20.48
CA ALA A 296 -15.82 -23.13 20.32
C ALA A 296 -15.53 -22.89 18.84
N GLY A 297 -14.79 -21.83 18.56
CA GLY A 297 -14.39 -21.44 17.21
C GLY A 297 -13.22 -20.46 17.25
N THR A 298 -12.89 -19.91 16.09
CA THR A 298 -11.83 -18.91 15.93
C THR A 298 -12.33 -17.74 15.11
N LEU A 299 -11.92 -16.53 15.48
CA LEU A 299 -12.20 -15.31 14.75
C LEU A 299 -10.88 -14.56 14.52
N PHE A 300 -10.72 -13.97 13.33
CA PHE A 300 -9.63 -13.05 13.05
C PHE A 300 -10.10 -11.62 13.26
N VAL A 301 -9.30 -10.81 13.96
CA VAL A 301 -9.56 -9.39 14.15
C VAL A 301 -8.68 -8.62 13.18
N HIS A 302 -9.30 -7.88 12.26
CA HIS A 302 -8.61 -7.08 11.26
C HIS A 302 -8.15 -5.73 11.82
N PHE A 303 -7.19 -5.09 11.16
CA PHE A 303 -6.96 -3.65 11.31
C PHE A 303 -8.21 -2.87 10.91
N ASN A 304 -8.42 -1.69 11.48
CA ASN A 304 -9.40 -0.76 10.96
C ASN A 304 -8.96 -0.21 9.60
N PRO A 305 -9.92 0.22 8.75
CA PRO A 305 -9.58 0.89 7.51
C PRO A 305 -8.73 2.12 7.81
N ARG A 306 -7.59 2.25 7.12
CA ARG A 306 -6.62 3.35 7.24
C ARG A 306 -5.84 3.42 8.56
N ASP A 307 -5.80 2.35 9.35
CA ASP A 307 -4.83 2.25 10.45
C ASP A 307 -3.38 2.32 9.96
N ILE A 308 -3.14 1.69 8.81
CA ILE A 308 -1.90 1.80 8.05
C ILE A 308 -2.28 2.30 6.67
N THR A 309 -1.69 3.40 6.22
CA THR A 309 -2.03 4.03 4.94
C THR A 309 -0.85 4.16 4.01
N ILE A 310 -1.11 4.12 2.71
CA ILE A 310 -0.15 4.52 1.68
C ILE A 310 -0.09 6.04 1.69
N ASP A 311 1.04 6.57 2.16
CA ASP A 311 1.28 8.00 2.33
C ASP A 311 1.79 8.62 1.03
N GLU A 312 2.71 7.94 0.35
CA GLU A 312 3.32 8.46 -0.87
C GLU A 312 3.72 7.31 -1.81
N LEU A 313 3.65 7.58 -3.11
CA LEU A 313 3.96 6.61 -4.17
C LEU A 313 4.67 7.32 -5.33
N CYS A 314 5.88 6.86 -5.64
CA CYS A 314 6.57 7.15 -6.88
C CYS A 314 6.34 6.01 -7.88
N TRP A 315 5.31 6.20 -8.73
CA TRP A 315 4.91 5.22 -9.74
C TRP A 315 5.68 5.33 -11.06
N GLY A 316 6.33 6.48 -11.31
CA GLY A 316 6.91 6.81 -12.62
C GLY A 316 8.40 6.53 -12.78
N GLY A 317 9.07 6.07 -11.72
CA GLY A 317 10.52 6.12 -11.60
C GLY A 317 11.04 7.53 -11.36
N SER A 318 12.34 7.73 -11.56
CA SER A 318 13.03 9.00 -11.33
C SER A 318 13.82 9.45 -12.56
N SER A 319 14.43 10.63 -12.46
CA SER A 319 15.34 11.19 -13.47
C SER A 319 16.55 10.29 -13.76
N ARG A 320 16.88 9.37 -12.86
CA ARG A 320 17.98 8.41 -13.01
C ARG A 320 17.55 7.06 -13.56
N GLY A 321 16.28 6.68 -13.46
CA GLY A 321 15.83 5.40 -13.96
C GLY A 321 14.33 5.15 -13.85
N SER A 322 13.76 4.50 -14.85
CA SER A 322 12.36 4.07 -14.87
C SER A 322 12.02 2.95 -13.88
N GLN A 323 13.02 2.38 -13.21
CA GLN A 323 12.85 1.34 -12.19
C GLN A 323 13.03 1.89 -10.77
N ASP A 324 13.29 3.19 -10.61
CA ASP A 324 13.44 3.84 -9.31
C ASP A 324 12.08 4.13 -8.66
N GLU A 325 11.30 3.06 -8.50
CA GLU A 325 9.95 3.07 -7.95
C GLU A 325 10.01 2.83 -6.45
N TRP A 326 9.14 3.53 -5.73
CA TRP A 326 9.05 3.42 -4.28
C TRP A 326 7.69 3.86 -3.78
N PHE A 327 7.34 3.42 -2.59
CA PHE A 327 6.18 3.89 -1.87
C PHE A 327 6.45 3.88 -0.37
N GLU A 328 5.62 4.63 0.34
CA GLU A 328 5.70 4.77 1.78
C GLU A 328 4.38 4.42 2.41
N ILE A 329 4.49 3.72 3.54
CA ILE A 329 3.34 3.47 4.41
C ILE A 329 3.51 4.26 5.70
N LEU A 330 2.40 4.80 6.20
CA LEU A 330 2.30 5.56 7.43
C LEU A 330 1.43 4.78 8.41
N ASN A 331 1.88 4.69 9.65
CA ASN A 331 1.07 4.16 10.75
C ASN A 331 0.32 5.31 11.43
N ASN A 332 -1.01 5.28 11.31
CA ASN A 332 -1.92 6.25 11.92
C ASN A 332 -2.33 5.86 13.34
N ARG A 333 -1.93 4.68 13.81
CA ARG A 333 -2.22 4.19 15.15
C ARG A 333 -1.27 4.81 16.18
N GLU A 334 -1.68 4.72 17.44
CA GLU A 334 -0.90 5.16 18.60
C GLU A 334 0.12 4.13 19.08
N ASP A 335 0.04 2.89 18.59
CA ASP A 335 0.92 1.77 18.92
C ASP A 335 1.83 1.36 17.76
N THR A 336 2.90 0.60 18.07
CA THR A 336 3.85 0.11 17.06
C THR A 336 3.33 -1.15 16.41
N VAL A 337 3.25 -1.17 15.08
CA VAL A 337 2.93 -2.38 14.32
C VAL A 337 4.21 -3.20 14.13
N TYR A 338 4.19 -4.47 14.56
CA TYR A 338 5.30 -5.39 14.36
C TYR A 338 4.96 -6.39 13.26
N PHE A 339 5.55 -6.24 12.07
CA PHE A 339 5.23 -7.08 10.91
C PHE A 339 5.53 -8.57 11.12
N GLY A 340 6.42 -8.90 12.05
CA GLY A 340 6.67 -10.30 12.44
C GLY A 340 5.56 -10.95 13.25
N GLN A 341 4.66 -10.15 13.85
CA GLN A 341 3.48 -10.63 14.57
C GLN A 341 2.25 -10.57 13.67
N THR A 342 2.10 -9.47 12.92
CA THR A 342 0.97 -9.20 12.03
C THR A 342 1.49 -8.92 10.62
N PRO A 343 1.70 -9.95 9.78
CA PRO A 343 2.18 -9.77 8.42
C PRO A 343 1.23 -8.91 7.59
N ILE A 344 1.78 -8.00 6.79
CA ILE A 344 1.01 -7.21 5.81
C ILE A 344 1.25 -7.77 4.42
N TYR A 345 0.17 -8.06 3.72
CA TYR A 345 0.17 -8.61 2.37
C TYR A 345 0.01 -7.48 1.37
N LEU A 346 0.97 -7.35 0.47
CA LEU A 346 1.05 -6.24 -0.48
C LEU A 346 0.57 -6.71 -1.85
N TRP A 347 -0.49 -6.07 -2.32
CA TRP A 347 -1.19 -6.42 -3.54
C TRP A 347 -1.01 -5.34 -4.59
N ARG A 348 -0.93 -5.75 -5.84
CA ARG A 348 -1.00 -4.86 -7.00
C ARG A 348 -1.93 -5.45 -8.04
N LYS A 349 -2.38 -4.65 -9.01
CA LYS A 349 -3.11 -5.19 -10.16
C LYS A 349 -2.17 -5.73 -11.24
N SER A 350 -2.57 -6.83 -11.85
CA SER A 350 -1.98 -7.35 -13.08
C SER A 350 -2.36 -6.49 -14.29
N LEU A 351 -1.68 -6.68 -15.42
CA LEU A 351 -2.10 -6.05 -16.68
C LEU A 351 -3.54 -6.42 -17.07
N ALA A 352 -3.99 -7.62 -16.70
CA ALA A 352 -5.36 -8.10 -16.89
C ALA A 352 -6.37 -7.54 -15.87
N GLY A 353 -5.91 -6.82 -14.84
CA GLY A 353 -6.76 -6.17 -13.81
C GLY A 353 -7.02 -7.00 -12.56
N GLU A 354 -6.44 -8.20 -12.47
CA GLU A 354 -6.55 -9.11 -11.32
C GLU A 354 -5.63 -8.66 -10.18
N ASN A 355 -6.05 -8.84 -8.93
CA ASN A 355 -5.20 -8.57 -7.77
C ASN A 355 -4.16 -9.69 -7.63
N ILE A 356 -2.88 -9.32 -7.54
CA ILE A 356 -1.75 -10.22 -7.36
C ILE A 356 -1.01 -9.83 -6.09
N LEU A 357 -0.86 -10.78 -5.17
CA LEU A 357 0.05 -10.68 -4.04
C LEU A 357 1.49 -10.69 -4.58
N PHE A 358 2.20 -9.56 -4.46
CA PHE A 358 3.58 -9.46 -4.94
C PHE A 358 4.61 -9.54 -3.81
N TYR A 359 4.20 -9.26 -2.57
CA TYR A 359 5.09 -9.34 -1.42
C TYR A 359 4.34 -9.54 -0.11
N THR A 360 4.97 -10.19 0.87
CA THR A 360 4.49 -10.28 2.25
C THR A 360 5.50 -9.63 3.17
N LEU A 361 5.11 -8.52 3.79
CA LEU A 361 5.90 -7.82 4.78
C LEU A 361 5.71 -8.50 6.14
N ASN A 362 6.67 -9.34 6.52
CA ASN A 362 6.61 -10.17 7.73
C ASN A 362 7.79 -9.92 8.70
N SER A 363 8.51 -8.81 8.52
CA SER A 363 9.62 -8.42 9.39
C SER A 363 9.79 -6.90 9.39
N GLY A 364 10.36 -6.36 10.46
CA GLY A 364 10.41 -4.93 10.73
C GLY A 364 9.30 -4.47 11.68
N SER A 365 9.32 -3.19 11.98
CA SER A 365 8.34 -2.53 12.85
C SER A 365 8.04 -1.13 12.32
N LEU A 366 6.81 -0.69 12.50
CA LEU A 366 6.36 0.64 12.11
C LEU A 366 5.81 1.36 13.34
N ALA A 367 6.60 2.29 13.87
CA ALA A 367 6.26 3.06 15.06
C ALA A 367 5.08 4.03 14.78
N PRO A 368 4.38 4.50 15.83
CA PRO A 368 3.30 5.46 15.70
C PRO A 368 3.73 6.71 14.92
N ASN A 369 2.88 7.20 14.02
CA ASN A 369 3.12 8.39 13.18
C ASN A 369 4.44 8.35 12.38
N SER A 370 5.02 7.16 12.19
CA SER A 370 6.27 6.96 11.45
C SER A 370 5.98 6.37 10.08
N ARG A 371 6.94 6.57 9.17
CA ARG A 371 6.88 6.03 7.81
C ARG A 371 7.75 4.79 7.68
N PHE A 372 7.38 3.93 6.74
CA PHE A 372 8.19 2.80 6.32
C PHE A 372 8.41 2.88 4.80
N LEU A 373 9.63 3.18 4.40
CA LEU A 373 10.02 3.40 3.01
C LEU A 373 10.35 2.07 2.32
N ILE A 374 9.57 1.75 1.30
CA ILE A 374 9.68 0.53 0.52
C ILE A 374 10.14 0.92 -0.89
N LYS A 375 11.35 0.49 -1.27
CA LYS A 375 11.94 0.80 -2.57
C LYS A 375 12.17 -0.44 -3.40
N ARG A 376 12.20 -0.27 -4.73
CA ARG A 376 12.74 -1.29 -5.62
C ARG A 376 14.26 -1.35 -5.61
N LEU A 377 14.91 -0.19 -5.58
CA LEU A 377 16.36 -0.04 -5.66
C LEU A 377 16.96 0.27 -4.28
N PRO A 378 18.12 -0.33 -3.93
CA PRO A 378 18.83 -0.01 -2.69
C PRO A 378 19.40 1.41 -2.69
N ALA A 379 19.78 1.91 -1.51
CA ALA A 379 20.56 3.15 -1.45
C ALA A 379 21.94 2.98 -2.10
N GLY A 380 22.38 4.02 -2.80
CA GLY A 380 23.67 4.05 -3.50
C GLY A 380 23.66 3.42 -4.89
N ASP A 381 22.52 2.89 -5.38
CA ASP A 381 22.38 2.49 -6.78
C ASP A 381 22.55 3.71 -7.71
N GLU A 382 23.26 3.56 -8.83
CA GLU A 382 23.47 4.66 -9.78
C GLU A 382 22.16 5.12 -10.45
N ASN A 383 21.15 4.25 -10.48
CA ASN A 383 19.85 4.53 -11.06
C ASN A 383 18.83 5.09 -10.06
N THR A 384 19.19 5.26 -8.77
CA THR A 384 18.28 5.86 -7.78
C THR A 384 18.56 7.34 -7.55
N ALA A 385 17.51 8.14 -7.59
CA ALA A 385 17.52 9.57 -7.26
C ALA A 385 17.38 9.82 -5.75
N VAL A 386 16.81 8.87 -5.01
CA VAL A 386 16.61 8.94 -3.55
C VAL A 386 17.93 8.65 -2.82
N ALA A 387 18.36 9.60 -1.99
CA ALA A 387 19.64 9.58 -1.27
C ALA A 387 19.60 8.88 0.10
N VAL A 388 18.41 8.58 0.63
CA VAL A 388 18.25 7.86 1.91
C VAL A 388 18.11 6.36 1.72
N SER A 389 18.48 5.61 2.78
CA SER A 389 18.28 4.16 2.84
C SER A 389 16.80 3.83 3.04
N PRO A 390 16.23 2.90 2.24
CA PRO A 390 14.88 2.39 2.51
C PRO A 390 14.88 1.46 3.73
N ASP A 391 13.72 1.32 4.35
CA ASP A 391 13.49 0.31 5.38
C ASP A 391 13.50 -1.10 4.78
N ILE A 392 13.04 -1.25 3.53
CA ILE A 392 13.14 -2.50 2.78
C ILE A 392 13.31 -2.30 1.28
N VAL A 393 14.05 -3.21 0.66
CA VAL A 393 14.24 -3.28 -0.79
C VAL A 393 13.48 -4.49 -1.34
N ILE A 394 12.58 -4.26 -2.30
CA ILE A 394 11.81 -5.28 -3.01
C ILE A 394 12.13 -5.19 -4.51
N PRO A 395 13.14 -5.93 -5.02
CA PRO A 395 13.61 -5.78 -6.40
C PRO A 395 12.55 -6.05 -7.48
N ASP A 396 11.57 -6.90 -7.16
CA ASP A 396 10.47 -7.30 -8.06
C ASP A 396 9.25 -6.35 -7.99
N PHE A 397 9.30 -5.34 -7.12
CA PHE A 397 8.30 -4.29 -7.05
C PHE A 397 8.33 -3.50 -8.36
N THR A 398 7.18 -3.42 -9.02
CA THR A 398 7.01 -2.58 -10.20
C THR A 398 5.55 -2.21 -10.37
N MET A 399 5.31 -0.96 -10.76
CA MET A 399 4.02 -0.44 -11.13
C MET A 399 3.90 -0.52 -12.65
N TYR A 400 2.78 -1.06 -13.15
CA TYR A 400 2.56 -1.11 -14.59
C TYR A 400 2.20 0.29 -15.09
N ASP A 401 2.90 0.76 -16.13
CA ASP A 401 2.65 2.08 -16.76
C ASP A 401 1.14 2.24 -17.06
N GLY A 402 0.56 3.31 -16.51
CA GLY A 402 -0.85 3.67 -16.73
C GLY A 402 -1.90 2.89 -15.92
N LYS A 403 -1.48 2.00 -15.00
CA LYS A 403 -2.40 1.32 -14.06
C LYS A 403 -1.83 1.30 -12.64
N VAL A 404 -2.26 2.23 -11.80
CA VAL A 404 -1.84 2.32 -10.40
C VAL A 404 -2.89 1.67 -9.51
N PHE A 405 -2.50 0.55 -8.89
CA PHE A 405 -3.20 -0.03 -7.75
C PHE A 405 -2.18 -0.65 -6.81
N LEU A 406 -2.19 -0.22 -5.55
CA LEU A 406 -1.57 -0.91 -4.43
C LEU A 406 -2.63 -1.12 -3.34
N GLY A 407 -2.62 -2.27 -2.70
CA GLY A 407 -3.54 -2.58 -1.60
C GLY A 407 -2.85 -3.37 -0.51
N PHE A 408 -3.26 -3.14 0.74
CA PHE A 408 -2.75 -3.84 1.92
C PHE A 408 -3.84 -4.66 2.58
N SER A 409 -3.56 -5.91 2.87
CA SER A 409 -4.41 -6.74 3.74
C SER A 409 -3.58 -7.36 4.85
N ASP A 410 -4.25 -7.76 5.91
CA ASP A 410 -3.71 -8.48 7.07
C ASP A 410 -3.99 -9.99 7.01
N LEU A 411 -4.73 -10.45 6.00
CA LEU A 411 -4.84 -11.84 5.58
C LEU A 411 -4.36 -12.02 4.13
N PRO A 412 -3.92 -13.24 3.75
CA PRO A 412 -3.49 -13.57 2.39
C PRO A 412 -4.66 -13.70 1.39
N ASP A 413 -5.67 -12.82 1.50
CA ASP A 413 -6.81 -12.70 0.59
C ASP A 413 -7.07 -11.22 0.23
N THR A 414 -8.10 -10.98 -0.57
CA THR A 414 -8.50 -9.64 -1.02
C THR A 414 -9.91 -9.29 -0.59
N ASP A 415 -10.45 -9.99 0.41
CA ASP A 415 -11.82 -9.76 0.89
C ASP A 415 -11.90 -8.44 1.68
N TYR A 416 -10.77 -8.05 2.27
CA TYR A 416 -10.60 -6.81 3.02
C TYR A 416 -9.23 -6.16 2.76
N PHE A 417 -9.24 -4.87 2.41
CA PHE A 417 -8.03 -4.05 2.36
C PHE A 417 -8.06 -3.02 3.49
N ILE A 418 -6.98 -2.94 4.25
CA ILE A 418 -6.72 -1.93 5.28
C ILE A 418 -6.69 -0.55 4.60
N ASP A 419 -5.95 -0.45 3.50
CA ASP A 419 -5.87 0.74 2.67
C ASP A 419 -5.47 0.39 1.24
N VAL A 420 -5.77 1.29 0.31
CA VAL A 420 -5.43 1.16 -1.11
C VAL A 420 -4.92 2.48 -1.68
N CYS A 421 -4.20 2.42 -2.79
CA CYS A 421 -3.76 3.58 -3.57
C CYS A 421 -4.13 3.34 -5.03
N GLY A 422 -4.98 4.21 -5.58
CA GLY A 422 -5.50 4.06 -6.93
C GLY A 422 -6.63 3.05 -7.03
N ASP A 423 -7.23 2.98 -8.21
CA ASP A 423 -8.34 2.07 -8.55
C ASP A 423 -7.95 1.07 -9.66
N GLY A 424 -6.68 1.08 -10.09
CA GLY A 424 -6.19 0.32 -11.24
C GLY A 424 -6.29 1.04 -12.57
N SER A 425 -6.71 2.29 -12.59
CA SER A 425 -6.65 3.19 -13.74
C SER A 425 -5.35 4.02 -13.74
N SER A 426 -5.30 5.05 -14.57
CA SER A 426 -4.17 5.98 -14.62
C SER A 426 -3.88 6.59 -13.25
N PRO A 427 -2.61 6.90 -12.93
CA PRO A 427 -2.24 7.56 -11.68
C PRO A 427 -3.11 8.79 -11.41
N PHE A 428 -3.64 8.91 -10.20
CA PHE A 428 -4.48 10.05 -9.81
C PHE A 428 -3.69 11.34 -9.67
N ALA A 429 -2.39 11.24 -9.40
CA ALA A 429 -1.46 12.36 -9.35
C ALA A 429 -0.03 11.87 -9.61
N GLY A 430 0.96 12.72 -9.39
CA GLY A 430 2.36 12.47 -9.78
C GLY A 430 2.60 12.85 -11.25
N ALA A 431 3.85 12.86 -11.65
CA ALA A 431 4.23 13.23 -13.01
C ALA A 431 5.47 12.47 -13.48
N LYS A 432 5.48 12.15 -14.78
CA LYS A 432 6.62 11.59 -15.51
C LYS A 432 6.67 12.25 -16.88
N SER A 433 7.37 13.37 -16.99
CA SER A 433 7.60 14.10 -18.24
C SER A 433 9.10 14.15 -18.54
N THR A 434 9.54 13.38 -19.53
CA THR A 434 10.92 13.42 -20.01
C THR A 434 11.25 14.71 -20.74
N ALA A 435 10.25 15.34 -21.38
CA ALA A 435 10.42 16.62 -22.08
C ALA A 435 10.70 17.77 -21.11
N ASP A 436 10.06 17.76 -19.94
CA ASP A 436 10.18 18.84 -18.95
C ASP A 436 11.18 18.51 -17.83
N SER A 437 11.79 17.31 -17.88
CA SER A 437 12.61 16.73 -16.80
C SER A 437 11.88 16.71 -15.45
N LEU A 438 10.58 16.37 -15.46
CA LEU A 438 9.72 16.33 -14.29
C LEU A 438 9.40 14.89 -13.90
N TRP A 439 9.93 14.46 -12.76
CA TRP A 439 9.57 13.23 -12.07
C TRP A 439 9.00 13.60 -10.72
N ALA A 440 7.75 13.24 -10.45
CA ALA A 440 7.08 13.57 -9.21
C ALA A 440 6.25 12.39 -8.72
N SER A 441 6.40 12.06 -7.45
CA SER A 441 5.52 11.16 -6.72
C SER A 441 4.11 11.74 -6.58
N MET A 442 3.17 10.87 -6.22
CA MET A 442 1.88 11.27 -5.68
C MET A 442 1.87 11.03 -4.17
N PHE A 443 1.38 12.00 -3.41
CA PHE A 443 1.24 11.90 -1.96
C PHE A 443 -0.22 12.04 -1.53
N ARG A 444 -0.55 11.43 -0.40
CA ARG A 444 -1.88 11.45 0.19
C ARG A 444 -2.11 12.78 0.91
N VAL A 445 -3.20 13.47 0.56
CA VAL A 445 -3.51 14.82 1.09
C VAL A 445 -3.83 14.78 2.58
N SER A 446 -4.44 13.69 3.04
CA SER A 446 -4.73 13.43 4.46
C SER A 446 -4.73 11.93 4.71
N PRO A 447 -4.07 11.42 5.77
CA PRO A 447 -4.06 9.99 6.08
C PRO A 447 -5.47 9.38 6.19
N GLU A 448 -6.44 10.15 6.68
CA GLU A 448 -7.84 9.70 6.82
C GLU A 448 -8.60 9.59 5.49
N SER A 449 -8.08 10.17 4.39
CA SER A 449 -8.77 10.13 3.10
C SER A 449 -8.73 8.74 2.46
N ASP A 450 -9.77 8.38 1.71
CA ASP A 450 -9.86 7.10 1.00
C ASP A 450 -8.95 7.12 -0.23
N GLY A 451 -7.88 6.30 -0.23
CA GLY A 451 -6.89 6.28 -1.30
C GLY A 451 -7.36 5.68 -2.62
N SER A 452 -8.59 5.13 -2.68
CA SER A 452 -9.23 4.76 -3.94
C SER A 452 -9.81 5.97 -4.70
N LEU A 453 -9.86 7.15 -4.08
CA LEU A 453 -10.43 8.36 -4.67
C LEU A 453 -9.36 9.31 -5.22
N PRO A 454 -9.53 9.87 -6.44
CA PRO A 454 -8.60 10.86 -6.98
C PRO A 454 -8.41 12.10 -6.11
N SER A 455 -9.44 12.54 -5.39
CA SER A 455 -9.37 13.72 -4.51
C SER A 455 -8.42 13.56 -3.31
N SER A 456 -8.04 12.33 -3.00
CA SER A 456 -7.16 12.00 -1.88
C SER A 456 -5.68 12.18 -2.21
N TRP A 457 -5.34 12.47 -3.47
CA TRP A 457 -3.97 12.50 -3.97
C TRP A 457 -3.59 13.82 -4.62
N LYS A 458 -2.33 14.22 -4.44
CA LYS A 458 -1.73 15.36 -5.13
C LYS A 458 -0.33 15.01 -5.63
N THR A 459 0.09 15.72 -6.67
CA THR A 459 1.44 15.62 -7.20
C THR A 459 2.37 16.31 -6.22
N SER A 460 3.44 15.64 -5.80
CA SER A 460 4.43 16.26 -4.92
C SER A 460 5.08 17.44 -5.64
N ALA A 461 5.11 18.57 -4.96
CA ALA A 461 5.89 19.73 -5.36
C ALA A 461 7.23 19.78 -4.61
N VAL A 462 7.39 18.93 -3.58
CA VAL A 462 8.48 18.99 -2.61
C VAL A 462 9.59 18.00 -2.98
N SER A 463 10.85 18.32 -2.70
CA SER A 463 12.04 17.47 -2.91
C SER A 463 12.78 17.31 -1.58
N ILE A 464 12.56 16.20 -0.88
CA ILE A 464 13.32 15.85 0.32
C ILE A 464 14.04 14.52 0.10
N ASN A 465 15.26 14.38 0.63
CA ASN A 465 16.03 13.14 0.58
C ASN A 465 16.38 12.64 -0.84
N TYR A 466 16.54 13.55 -1.80
CA TYR A 466 17.13 13.27 -3.11
C TYR A 466 18.62 13.67 -3.14
N TYR A 467 19.40 13.13 -4.08
CA TYR A 467 20.78 13.61 -4.29
C TYR A 467 20.77 15.05 -4.83
N ASP A 468 21.80 15.82 -4.46
CA ASP A 468 22.00 17.21 -4.89
C ASP A 468 21.83 17.38 -6.41
N SER A 469 21.31 18.54 -6.84
CA SER A 469 21.05 18.92 -8.24
C SER A 469 19.97 18.12 -8.99
N LEU A 470 19.36 17.10 -8.38
CA LEU A 470 18.23 16.40 -8.99
C LEU A 470 16.93 17.20 -8.84
N LEU A 471 16.09 17.13 -9.87
CA LEU A 471 14.82 17.85 -9.95
C LEU A 471 13.61 16.96 -9.64
N ASP A 472 13.84 15.77 -9.10
CA ASP A 472 12.80 14.82 -8.70
C ASP A 472 12.01 15.34 -7.50
N ARG A 473 10.68 15.15 -7.51
CA ARG A 473 9.77 15.56 -6.44
C ARG A 473 9.24 14.34 -5.69
N GLY A 474 9.35 14.42 -4.39
CA GLY A 474 8.80 13.49 -3.42
C GLY A 474 9.38 13.78 -2.03
N THR A 475 8.85 13.10 -1.03
CA THR A 475 9.39 13.17 0.34
C THR A 475 9.81 11.81 0.90
N PRO A 476 10.55 10.96 0.15
CA PRO A 476 10.91 9.61 0.59
C PRO A 476 11.60 9.62 1.96
N GLY A 477 10.99 8.97 2.94
CA GLY A 477 11.46 8.86 4.32
C GLY A 477 11.20 10.11 5.17
N ALA A 478 10.38 11.05 4.70
CA ALA A 478 10.12 12.33 5.36
C ALA A 478 8.63 12.70 5.33
N PRO A 479 8.16 13.58 6.23
CA PRO A 479 6.82 14.12 6.13
C PRO A 479 6.59 14.94 4.87
N SER A 480 5.39 14.81 4.30
CA SER A 480 4.88 15.75 3.31
C SER A 480 4.68 17.12 3.97
N VAL A 481 5.64 18.04 3.80
CA VAL A 481 5.54 19.42 4.30
C VAL A 481 4.82 20.26 3.25
N PRO A 482 3.74 20.99 3.59
CA PRO A 482 3.21 22.01 2.69
C PRO A 482 4.27 23.12 2.53
N ASN A 483 4.82 23.28 1.34
CA ASN A 483 5.71 24.38 0.98
C ASN A 483 5.10 25.15 -0.18
N HIS A 484 5.03 26.48 -0.07
CA HIS A 484 4.55 27.31 -1.17
C HIS A 484 5.64 27.40 -2.22
N PRO A 485 5.33 27.18 -3.51
CA PRO A 485 6.33 27.33 -4.53
C PRO A 485 6.86 28.76 -4.56
N PRO A 486 8.18 28.94 -4.74
CA PRO A 486 8.73 30.25 -5.02
C PRO A 486 8.11 30.84 -6.29
N ARG A 487 8.00 32.15 -6.33
CA ARG A 487 7.49 32.93 -7.46
C ARG A 487 8.62 33.68 -8.13
N LEU A 488 8.59 33.70 -9.45
CA LEU A 488 9.43 34.55 -10.27
C LEU A 488 8.60 35.69 -10.86
N SER A 489 9.18 36.88 -10.88
CA SER A 489 8.61 38.04 -11.53
C SER A 489 9.70 38.89 -12.19
N LEU A 490 9.25 39.75 -13.11
CA LEU A 490 10.10 40.81 -13.63
C LEU A 490 10.42 41.82 -12.53
N PRO A 491 11.68 42.24 -12.38
CA PRO A 491 11.99 43.39 -11.53
C PRO A 491 11.32 44.65 -12.11
N ASP A 492 10.58 45.41 -11.30
CA ASP A 492 9.89 46.64 -11.74
C ASP A 492 10.82 47.71 -12.36
N THR A 493 12.13 47.57 -12.18
CA THR A 493 13.14 48.57 -12.53
C THR A 493 14.19 48.07 -13.53
N LEU A 494 14.18 46.79 -13.92
CA LEU A 494 15.17 46.19 -14.80
C LEU A 494 14.51 45.35 -15.91
N SER A 495 15.14 45.34 -17.09
CA SER A 495 14.84 44.36 -18.14
C SER A 495 15.35 42.96 -17.73
N PHE A 496 14.87 41.91 -18.40
CA PHE A 496 15.36 40.55 -18.17
C PHE A 496 16.86 40.39 -18.42
N PHE A 497 17.45 41.22 -19.27
CA PHE A 497 18.87 41.23 -19.56
C PHE A 497 19.35 42.62 -19.99
N GLU A 498 20.66 42.85 -19.92
CA GLU A 498 21.34 44.01 -20.49
C GLU A 498 22.78 43.67 -20.94
N PRO A 499 23.30 44.27 -22.03
CA PRO A 499 22.60 45.14 -22.98
C PRO A 499 21.64 44.38 -23.91
N ASP A 500 20.72 45.08 -24.60
CA ASP A 500 19.72 44.44 -25.48
C ASP A 500 20.33 43.84 -26.77
N THR A 501 21.50 44.34 -27.18
CA THR A 501 22.22 43.89 -28.36
C THR A 501 23.73 43.81 -28.09
N GLY A 502 24.42 42.93 -28.81
CA GLY A 502 25.87 42.79 -28.71
C GLY A 502 26.44 41.87 -29.77
N THR A 503 27.66 41.39 -29.53
CA THR A 503 28.35 40.37 -30.34
C THR A 503 28.64 39.15 -29.46
N LYS A 504 29.21 38.07 -30.00
CA LYS A 504 29.60 36.91 -29.18
C LYS A 504 30.50 37.26 -27.98
N ASP A 505 31.29 38.33 -28.10
CA ASP A 505 32.25 38.78 -27.07
C ASP A 505 31.59 39.72 -26.04
N THR A 506 30.33 40.10 -26.24
CA THR A 506 29.58 40.92 -25.30
C THR A 506 29.16 40.07 -24.09
N ILE A 507 29.37 40.61 -22.89
CA ILE A 507 28.86 40.02 -21.64
C ILE A 507 27.46 40.57 -21.41
N PHE A 508 26.49 39.67 -21.38
CA PHE A 508 25.09 39.96 -21.08
C PHE A 508 24.79 39.56 -19.65
N THR A 509 24.13 40.44 -18.90
CA THR A 509 23.70 40.16 -17.53
C THR A 509 22.20 39.99 -17.50
N PHE A 510 21.73 38.85 -17.00
CA PHE A 510 20.33 38.49 -16.88
C PHE A 510 19.84 38.69 -15.45
N TYR A 511 18.58 39.12 -15.30
CA TYR A 511 17.93 39.42 -14.03
C TYR A 511 16.57 38.75 -13.91
N ILE A 512 16.26 38.28 -12.71
CA ILE A 512 14.91 37.84 -12.34
C ILE A 512 14.66 38.15 -10.86
N MET A 513 13.43 38.52 -10.51
CA MET A 513 13.02 38.66 -9.12
C MET A 513 12.51 37.32 -8.59
N TYR A 514 13.03 36.90 -7.44
CA TYR A 514 12.59 35.73 -6.69
C TYR A 514 11.88 36.18 -5.43
N SER A 515 10.69 35.66 -5.17
CA SER A 515 9.96 35.85 -3.91
C SER A 515 9.38 34.53 -3.44
N ASP A 516 9.38 34.31 -2.14
CA ASP A 516 8.87 33.10 -1.50
C ASP A 516 8.00 33.51 -0.31
N SER A 517 6.73 33.11 -0.31
CA SER A 517 5.82 33.46 0.78
C SER A 517 6.22 32.83 2.11
N ASP A 518 7.04 31.78 2.10
CA ASP A 518 7.57 31.13 3.28
C ASP A 518 8.88 31.81 3.77
N GLY A 519 9.41 32.78 3.00
CA GLY A 519 10.61 33.54 3.32
C GLY A 519 11.92 32.75 3.16
N THR A 520 11.86 31.61 2.48
CA THR A 520 12.99 30.71 2.22
C THR A 520 13.97 31.34 1.23
N SER A 521 15.26 31.11 1.43
CA SER A 521 16.28 31.50 0.44
C SER A 521 16.31 30.51 -0.73
N PRO A 522 16.65 30.94 -1.95
CA PRO A 522 16.83 30.00 -3.05
C PRO A 522 17.98 29.04 -2.74
N ASP A 523 17.72 27.73 -2.84
CA ASP A 523 18.71 26.66 -2.76
C ASP A 523 19.46 26.50 -4.08
N SER A 524 18.72 26.59 -5.19
CA SER A 524 19.31 26.64 -6.54
C SER A 524 18.58 27.64 -7.41
N ALA A 525 19.33 28.43 -8.16
CA ALA A 525 18.78 29.35 -9.15
C ALA A 525 19.62 29.24 -10.42
N ILE A 526 18.99 28.98 -11.56
CA ILE A 526 19.66 28.80 -12.84
C ILE A 526 18.98 29.61 -13.95
N LEU A 527 19.81 30.15 -14.83
CA LEU A 527 19.46 30.64 -16.14
C LEU A 527 19.72 29.50 -17.14
N LEU A 528 18.72 29.18 -17.95
CA LEU A 528 18.86 28.31 -19.11
C LEU A 528 18.95 29.21 -20.33
N ALA A 529 20.09 29.23 -21.02
CA ALA A 529 20.30 30.05 -22.22
C ALA A 529 20.96 29.19 -23.31
N ASP A 530 20.26 28.99 -24.41
CA ASP A 530 20.62 28.29 -25.65
C ASP A 530 21.79 28.98 -26.38
N LEU A 531 23.00 28.87 -25.82
CA LEU A 531 24.22 29.53 -26.31
C LEU A 531 24.51 29.23 -27.79
N ASN A 532 24.16 28.03 -28.25
CA ASN A 532 24.42 27.58 -29.61
C ASN A 532 23.26 27.81 -30.59
N ASN A 533 22.08 28.24 -30.09
CA ASN A 533 20.85 28.51 -30.85
C ASN A 533 20.32 27.28 -31.61
N ASP A 534 20.43 26.07 -31.03
CA ASP A 534 19.93 24.81 -31.61
C ASP A 534 18.52 24.43 -31.13
N GLY A 535 17.97 25.19 -30.17
CA GLY A 535 16.66 25.00 -29.58
C GLY A 535 16.61 23.97 -28.44
N ARG A 536 17.76 23.49 -27.93
CA ARG A 536 17.86 22.49 -26.86
C ARG A 536 18.86 22.92 -25.79
N TRP A 537 18.40 23.01 -24.55
CA TRP A 537 19.28 23.31 -23.42
C TRP A 537 20.19 22.13 -23.05
N GLN A 538 21.50 22.35 -23.12
CA GLN A 538 22.57 21.41 -22.77
C GLN A 538 23.21 21.75 -21.40
N PRO A 539 24.00 20.85 -20.78
CA PRO A 539 24.56 21.10 -19.45
C PRO A 539 25.44 22.36 -19.34
N ASP A 540 26.13 22.75 -20.41
CA ASP A 540 26.95 23.97 -20.50
C ASP A 540 26.11 25.26 -20.70
N GLU A 541 24.81 25.12 -20.91
CA GLU A 541 23.83 26.20 -21.07
C GLU A 541 23.02 26.44 -19.78
N ILE A 542 23.40 25.75 -18.69
CA ILE A 542 22.84 25.90 -17.35
C ILE A 542 23.76 26.80 -16.53
N ILE A 543 23.37 28.06 -16.38
CA ILE A 543 24.21 29.09 -15.76
C ILE A 543 23.67 29.38 -14.35
N PRO A 544 24.45 29.17 -13.27
CA PRO A 544 23.99 29.46 -11.92
C PRO A 544 23.83 30.97 -11.70
N MET A 545 22.74 31.34 -11.03
CA MET A 545 22.44 32.72 -10.65
C MET A 545 22.79 32.97 -9.19
N SER A 546 23.09 34.23 -8.87
CA SER A 546 23.44 34.67 -7.51
C SER A 546 22.51 35.80 -7.05
N VAL A 547 22.24 35.86 -5.74
CA VAL A 547 21.48 36.95 -5.12
C VAL A 547 22.30 38.24 -5.15
N VAL A 548 21.72 39.32 -5.67
CA VAL A 548 22.38 40.63 -5.82
C VAL A 548 22.33 41.45 -4.52
N SER A 549 21.33 41.23 -3.66
CA SER A 549 21.14 41.99 -2.42
C SER A 549 22.09 41.56 -1.29
N SER A 550 22.61 42.54 -0.54
CA SER A 550 23.42 42.31 0.67
C SER A 550 22.60 42.03 1.94
N SER A 551 21.29 42.28 1.90
CA SER A 551 20.33 41.94 2.96
C SER A 551 19.04 41.46 2.30
N PRO A 552 18.98 40.20 1.86
CA PRO A 552 17.85 39.68 1.10
C PRO A 552 16.58 39.58 1.98
N ASP A 553 15.47 40.09 1.46
CA ASP A 553 14.13 39.81 1.97
C ASP A 553 13.42 38.91 0.96
N PHE A 554 13.37 37.62 1.26
CA PHE A 554 12.80 36.64 0.34
C PHE A 554 11.26 36.70 0.29
N VAL A 555 10.60 37.32 1.26
CA VAL A 555 9.13 37.43 1.25
C VAL A 555 8.67 38.49 0.26
N ASP A 556 9.27 39.68 0.34
CA ASP A 556 8.96 40.80 -0.57
C ASP A 556 9.71 40.69 -1.91
N GLY A 557 10.78 39.90 -1.94
CA GLY A 557 11.50 39.49 -3.13
C GLY A 557 12.91 40.05 -3.26
N VAL A 558 13.78 39.30 -3.95
CA VAL A 558 15.19 39.63 -4.20
C VAL A 558 15.53 39.47 -5.67
N ILE A 559 16.51 40.24 -6.14
CA ILE A 559 17.03 40.11 -7.50
C ILE A 559 18.10 39.02 -7.54
N LEU A 560 17.93 38.09 -8.46
CA LEU A 560 18.93 37.11 -8.89
C LEU A 560 19.57 37.59 -10.19
N SER A 561 20.88 37.36 -10.35
CA SER A 561 21.58 37.68 -11.60
C SER A 561 22.58 36.62 -12.04
N ALA A 562 22.77 36.49 -13.35
CA ALA A 562 23.87 35.76 -13.97
C ALA A 562 24.43 36.54 -15.16
N SER A 563 25.74 36.40 -15.42
CA SER A 563 26.40 37.03 -16.57
C SER A 563 26.97 35.96 -17.49
N VAL A 564 26.73 36.11 -18.80
CA VAL A 564 27.09 35.12 -19.82
C VAL A 564 27.51 35.81 -21.12
N SER A 565 28.40 35.18 -21.86
CA SER A 565 28.91 35.60 -23.17
C SER A 565 29.11 34.35 -24.05
N GLY A 566 29.46 34.53 -25.32
CA GLY A 566 29.75 33.43 -26.24
C GLY A 566 28.54 32.91 -27.00
N PHE A 567 27.45 33.67 -27.04
CA PHE A 567 26.27 33.33 -27.84
C PHE A 567 26.58 33.29 -29.33
N THR A 568 25.99 32.33 -30.03
CA THR A 568 25.95 32.29 -31.49
C THR A 568 25.15 33.49 -32.02
N PRO A 569 25.57 34.12 -33.13
CA PRO A 569 24.82 35.20 -33.76
C PRO A 569 23.34 34.84 -34.06
N THR A 570 22.42 35.73 -33.69
CA THR A 570 20.95 35.59 -33.89
C THR A 570 20.27 36.96 -33.99
N MET A 571 19.28 37.09 -34.90
CA MET A 571 18.50 38.32 -35.12
C MET A 571 17.15 38.33 -34.40
N ASP A 572 16.60 37.16 -34.10
CA ASP A 572 15.31 37.01 -33.40
C ASP A 572 15.46 37.09 -31.87
N GLY A 573 16.71 37.15 -31.41
CA GLY A 573 17.06 37.08 -30.00
C GLY A 573 17.23 35.65 -29.53
N GLU A 574 18.08 35.48 -28.54
CA GLU A 574 18.38 34.21 -27.90
C GLU A 574 17.22 33.69 -27.01
N LYS A 575 16.98 32.37 -26.97
CA LYS A 575 15.95 31.76 -26.13
C LYS A 575 16.44 31.41 -24.73
N PHE A 576 15.98 32.19 -23.75
CA PHE A 576 16.31 31.92 -22.35
C PHE A 576 15.09 31.73 -21.47
N THR A 577 15.29 31.08 -20.32
CA THR A 577 14.31 31.01 -19.23
C THR A 577 15.02 30.86 -17.88
N PHE A 578 14.26 30.98 -16.79
CA PHE A 578 14.77 30.88 -15.42
C PHE A 578 14.13 29.70 -14.70
N ARG A 579 14.90 29.05 -13.83
CA ARG A 579 14.37 28.08 -12.87
C ARG A 579 14.99 28.32 -11.50
N VAL A 580 14.15 28.35 -10.47
CA VAL A 580 14.62 28.52 -9.09
C VAL A 580 13.96 27.50 -8.18
N SER A 581 14.73 26.93 -7.27
CA SER A 581 14.28 26.12 -6.15
C SER A 581 14.63 26.79 -4.84
N ASP A 582 13.77 26.66 -3.85
CA ASP A 582 14.06 26.99 -2.44
C ASP A 582 14.57 25.76 -1.66
N GLY A 583 14.88 24.65 -2.35
CA GLY A 583 15.37 23.40 -1.77
C GLY A 583 14.26 22.45 -1.34
N LEU A 584 13.02 22.94 -1.34
CA LEU A 584 11.83 22.13 -1.10
C LEU A 584 11.01 22.08 -2.38
N VAL A 585 10.66 23.19 -3.00
CA VAL A 585 9.85 23.29 -4.22
C VAL A 585 10.61 24.04 -5.31
N ILE A 586 10.27 23.79 -6.58
CA ILE A 586 10.72 24.60 -7.72
C ILE A 586 9.58 25.49 -8.20
N THR A 587 9.92 26.68 -8.68
CA THR A 587 9.01 27.61 -9.33
C THR A 587 8.12 26.85 -10.37
N PRO A 588 6.78 26.92 -10.28
CA PRO A 588 5.89 26.22 -11.19
C PRO A 588 6.15 26.64 -12.64
N PHE A 589 6.18 25.66 -13.54
CA PHE A 589 6.50 25.88 -14.95
C PHE A 589 5.36 26.60 -15.71
N PRO A 590 5.61 27.54 -16.64
CA PRO A 590 6.84 28.31 -16.89
C PRO A 590 6.67 29.84 -16.68
N VAL A 591 7.76 30.51 -16.32
CA VAL A 591 8.09 31.80 -16.96
C VAL A 591 8.41 31.41 -18.42
N PRO A 592 7.56 31.75 -19.39
CA PRO A 592 7.74 31.35 -20.78
C PRO A 592 9.16 31.65 -21.26
N ALA A 593 9.69 30.83 -22.17
CA ALA A 593 10.96 31.16 -22.81
C ALA A 593 10.79 32.52 -23.51
N GLU A 594 11.65 33.46 -23.16
CA GLU A 594 11.68 34.79 -23.73
C GLU A 594 12.79 34.87 -24.78
N ASN A 595 12.68 35.83 -25.70
CA ASN A 595 13.69 36.07 -26.72
C ASN A 595 14.58 37.27 -26.35
N GLY A 596 15.87 37.13 -26.57
CA GLY A 596 16.90 38.15 -26.45
C GLY A 596 18.10 37.67 -25.65
N PRO A 597 19.24 38.39 -25.65
CA PRO A 597 19.58 39.56 -26.45
C PRO A 597 19.81 39.23 -27.95
N ILE A 598 19.86 40.24 -28.80
CA ILE A 598 20.22 40.09 -30.23
C ILE A 598 21.74 40.07 -30.36
N ILE A 599 22.25 39.06 -31.07
CA ILE A 599 23.67 38.83 -31.23
C ILE A 599 24.07 39.08 -32.69
N TYR A 600 24.74 40.20 -32.93
CA TYR A 600 25.27 40.54 -34.24
C TYR A 600 26.52 39.72 -34.56
N PRO A 601 26.66 39.28 -35.82
CA PRO A 601 27.86 38.57 -36.25
C PRO A 601 29.05 39.51 -36.33
N VAL A 602 30.25 38.97 -36.10
CA VAL A 602 31.51 39.68 -36.32
C VAL A 602 32.17 39.16 -37.59
N ALA A 603 32.49 40.06 -38.53
CA ALA A 603 33.34 39.76 -39.67
C ALA A 603 34.81 39.88 -39.27
N GLY A 604 35.63 38.95 -39.73
CA GLY A 604 37.04 38.91 -39.35
C GLY A 604 37.88 38.23 -40.41
N ILE A 605 38.96 38.88 -40.82
CA ILE A 605 39.91 38.37 -41.80
C ILE A 605 41.33 38.36 -41.24
N TRP A 606 42.06 37.30 -41.57
CA TRP A 606 43.51 37.29 -41.49
C TRP A 606 44.13 36.98 -42.85
N LEU A 607 45.16 37.75 -43.24
CA LEU A 607 45.95 37.55 -44.46
C LEU A 607 47.39 37.22 -44.07
N SER A 608 47.95 36.18 -44.69
CA SER A 608 49.37 35.82 -44.49
C SER A 608 50.35 36.82 -45.11
N ASP A 609 49.96 37.47 -46.20
CA ASP A 609 50.73 38.51 -46.87
C ASP A 609 49.79 39.58 -47.44
N THR A 610 50.30 40.80 -47.55
CA THR A 610 49.56 41.97 -48.08
C THR A 610 50.31 42.66 -49.22
N VAL A 611 51.52 42.21 -49.54
CA VAL A 611 52.36 42.82 -50.58
C VAL A 611 53.01 41.74 -51.43
N TRP A 612 52.58 41.65 -52.69
CA TRP A 612 53.27 40.86 -53.71
C TRP A 612 54.21 41.76 -54.53
N ARG A 613 55.51 41.43 -54.58
CA ARG A 613 56.51 42.09 -55.44
C ARG A 613 57.02 41.13 -56.50
N THR A 614 57.14 41.61 -57.73
CA THR A 614 57.66 40.85 -58.87
C THR A 614 59.03 41.42 -59.27
N ASP A 615 60.09 40.90 -58.66
CA ASP A 615 61.43 41.50 -58.78
C ASP A 615 62.14 41.20 -60.12
N THR A 616 61.52 40.47 -61.05
CA THR A 616 62.21 39.85 -62.21
C THR A 616 61.38 39.67 -63.51
N LEU A 617 60.33 40.47 -63.78
CA LEU A 617 59.71 40.46 -65.12
C LEU A 617 60.62 41.19 -66.13
N HIS A 618 61.56 40.45 -66.74
CA HIS A 618 62.47 40.97 -67.74
C HIS A 618 61.90 40.82 -69.15
N TRP A 619 62.01 41.88 -69.95
CA TRP A 619 61.53 41.93 -71.33
C TRP A 619 62.02 40.69 -72.13
N PHE A 620 61.05 39.99 -72.74
CA PHE A 620 61.19 38.99 -73.80
C PHE A 620 61.25 37.48 -73.45
N THR A 621 61.11 37.04 -72.19
CA THR A 621 61.01 35.58 -71.91
C THR A 621 59.78 35.12 -71.13
N ASP A 622 59.32 35.85 -70.11
CA ASP A 622 58.15 35.45 -69.32
C ASP A 622 57.00 36.46 -69.50
N LYS A 623 55.85 35.98 -70.00
CA LYS A 623 54.67 36.81 -70.33
C LYS A 623 53.70 36.98 -69.17
N PHE A 624 54.00 36.34 -68.04
CA PHE A 624 53.16 36.36 -66.86
C PHE A 624 53.99 36.12 -65.60
N ALA A 625 53.49 36.58 -64.45
CA ALA A 625 54.01 36.21 -63.15
C ALA A 625 52.85 35.78 -62.24
N MET A 626 53.08 34.75 -61.44
CA MET A 626 52.12 34.26 -60.46
C MET A 626 52.62 34.58 -59.05
N SER A 627 51.72 34.99 -58.16
CA SER A 627 52.06 35.28 -56.78
C SER A 627 52.37 33.99 -55.98
N PRO A 628 53.18 34.11 -54.91
CA PRO A 628 53.10 33.15 -53.80
C PRO A 628 51.66 33.01 -53.29
N PRO A 629 51.32 31.90 -52.61
CA PRO A 629 49.99 31.75 -52.03
C PRO A 629 49.82 32.79 -50.91
N ILE A 630 48.70 33.51 -50.96
CA ILE A 630 48.24 34.37 -49.87
C ILE A 630 47.13 33.58 -49.17
N GLU A 631 47.46 33.00 -48.02
CA GLU A 631 46.45 32.42 -47.13
C GLU A 631 45.49 33.53 -46.68
N VAL A 632 44.22 33.28 -46.90
CA VAL A 632 43.06 34.08 -46.51
C VAL A 632 42.27 33.24 -45.52
N ARG A 633 42.20 33.68 -44.27
CA ARG A 633 41.52 32.95 -43.19
C ARG A 633 40.33 33.74 -42.67
N ASN A 634 39.18 33.08 -42.57
CA ASN A 634 38.02 33.61 -41.86
C ASN A 634 38.27 33.50 -40.34
N THR A 635 38.30 34.65 -39.67
CA THR A 635 38.42 34.78 -38.21
C THR A 635 37.13 35.33 -37.57
N GLY A 636 36.10 35.58 -38.39
CA GLY A 636 34.76 35.95 -37.96
C GLY A 636 33.94 34.77 -37.44
N ASP A 637 32.64 35.02 -37.27
CA ASP A 637 31.74 34.11 -36.54
C ASP A 637 30.84 33.27 -37.43
N LEU A 638 30.71 33.68 -38.69
CA LEU A 638 29.85 33.02 -39.68
C LEU A 638 30.63 32.79 -40.97
N PRO A 639 30.13 31.92 -41.86
CA PRO A 639 30.71 31.77 -43.19
C PRO A 639 30.77 33.11 -43.93
N GLU A 640 31.93 33.42 -44.50
CA GLU A 640 32.16 34.68 -45.21
C GLU A 640 32.22 34.44 -46.73
N ILE A 641 31.60 35.36 -47.47
CA ILE A 641 31.66 35.43 -48.93
C ILE A 641 32.78 36.41 -49.30
N VAL A 642 33.71 35.95 -50.12
CA VAL A 642 34.87 36.75 -50.54
C VAL A 642 34.60 37.40 -51.89
N GLU A 643 34.83 38.71 -51.98
CA GLU A 643 34.73 39.47 -53.21
C GLU A 643 36.04 40.19 -53.52
N LEU A 644 36.41 40.26 -54.80
CA LEU A 644 37.65 40.92 -55.25
C LEU A 644 37.35 41.98 -56.32
N ARG A 645 38.11 43.08 -56.28
CA ARG A 645 38.23 44.03 -57.40
C ARG A 645 39.58 44.75 -57.39
N ILE A 646 39.92 45.40 -58.50
CA ILE A 646 41.01 46.39 -58.50
C ILE A 646 40.46 47.68 -57.88
N LEU A 647 41.02 48.10 -56.74
CA LEU A 647 40.65 49.35 -56.10
C LEU A 647 41.31 50.55 -56.78
N SER A 648 42.59 50.40 -57.12
CA SER A 648 43.37 51.41 -57.82
C SER A 648 44.53 50.78 -58.58
N GLU A 649 44.87 51.40 -59.69
CA GLU A 649 46.01 51.06 -60.55
C GLU A 649 46.69 52.37 -60.97
N ASP A 650 48.01 52.35 -61.10
CA ASP A 650 48.77 53.53 -61.53
C ASP A 650 48.45 53.88 -62.99
N THR A 651 47.86 55.05 -63.20
CA THR A 651 47.60 55.62 -64.52
C THR A 651 48.66 56.67 -64.83
N PHE A 652 49.18 56.67 -66.06
CA PHE A 652 50.16 57.65 -66.54
C PHE A 652 49.54 58.49 -67.65
N GLU A 653 49.94 59.76 -67.72
CA GLU A 653 49.47 60.68 -68.75
C GLU A 653 49.93 60.18 -70.15
N HIS A 654 49.01 60.23 -71.11
CA HIS A 654 49.08 59.72 -72.50
C HIS A 654 50.50 59.60 -73.12
N ASP A 655 51.07 58.38 -73.09
CA ASP A 655 52.42 58.11 -73.60
C ASP A 655 52.49 56.82 -74.44
N CYS A 656 51.90 56.88 -75.63
CA CYS A 656 51.96 55.83 -76.64
C CYS A 656 52.05 56.43 -78.06
N CYS A 657 52.67 55.72 -79.00
CA CYS A 657 52.94 56.22 -80.37
C CYS A 657 51.71 56.25 -81.30
N PHE A 658 50.50 55.91 -80.81
CA PHE A 658 49.28 55.80 -81.61
C PHE A 658 48.19 56.79 -81.15
N PRO A 659 47.44 57.44 -82.05
CA PRO A 659 46.46 58.47 -81.71
C PRO A 659 45.17 57.97 -81.01
N HIS A 660 45.10 56.70 -80.59
CA HIS A 660 43.90 56.06 -80.03
C HIS A 660 44.13 55.23 -78.74
N CYS A 661 45.32 55.27 -78.12
CA CYS A 661 45.56 54.52 -76.88
C CYS A 661 45.30 55.38 -75.64
N GLU A 662 44.53 54.89 -74.67
CA GLU A 662 44.04 55.70 -73.53
C GLU A 662 45.15 56.12 -72.54
N GLY A 663 46.34 55.52 -72.59
CA GLY A 663 47.51 55.88 -71.78
C GLY A 663 47.43 55.34 -70.34
N GLY A 664 48.54 54.81 -69.83
CA GLY A 664 48.64 54.21 -68.48
C GLY A 664 48.63 52.68 -68.47
N TRP A 665 49.01 52.10 -67.33
CA TRP A 665 48.87 50.66 -67.08
C TRP A 665 47.45 50.37 -66.62
N ILE A 666 46.61 49.98 -67.58
CA ILE A 666 45.18 49.78 -67.36
C ILE A 666 44.88 48.28 -67.44
N SER A 667 44.06 47.80 -66.52
CA SER A 667 43.59 46.43 -66.53
C SER A 667 42.64 46.15 -67.71
N THR A 668 42.79 45.00 -68.35
CA THR A 668 41.84 44.45 -69.33
C THR A 668 41.60 42.98 -69.03
N CYS A 669 40.42 42.50 -69.39
CA CYS A 669 40.08 41.09 -69.33
C CYS A 669 40.00 40.42 -70.71
N ASP A 670 40.25 41.18 -71.77
CA ASP A 670 40.38 40.65 -73.12
C ASP A 670 41.88 40.47 -73.43
N VAL A 671 42.31 39.21 -73.52
CA VAL A 671 43.70 38.85 -73.83
C VAL A 671 44.16 39.44 -75.18
N SER A 672 43.24 39.68 -76.12
CA SER A 672 43.56 40.31 -77.41
C SER A 672 43.87 41.80 -77.30
N GLU A 673 43.54 42.42 -76.17
CA GLU A 673 43.86 43.82 -75.87
C GLU A 673 45.18 44.00 -75.11
N LEU A 674 45.97 42.94 -74.89
CA LEU A 674 47.28 42.99 -74.22
C LEU A 674 48.39 43.62 -75.09
N ASP A 675 48.13 44.84 -75.56
CA ASP A 675 49.04 45.74 -76.25
C ASP A 675 48.89 47.15 -75.66
N CYS A 676 49.88 48.02 -75.90
CA CYS A 676 49.83 49.43 -75.47
C CYS A 676 49.64 49.62 -73.95
N ASN A 677 50.48 48.96 -73.14
CA ASN A 677 50.51 49.08 -71.68
C ASN A 677 49.24 48.56 -70.95
N LYS A 678 48.40 47.76 -71.60
CA LYS A 678 47.33 47.03 -70.90
C LYS A 678 47.85 45.73 -70.29
N TYR A 679 47.41 45.41 -69.08
CA TYR A 679 47.71 44.15 -68.40
C TYR A 679 46.43 43.42 -68.03
N MET A 680 46.50 42.10 -67.83
CA MET A 680 45.39 41.32 -67.28
C MET A 680 45.83 40.79 -65.92
N LEU A 681 45.02 41.07 -64.89
CA LEU A 681 45.25 40.53 -63.55
C LEU A 681 44.10 39.59 -63.22
N SER A 682 44.41 38.31 -63.11
CA SER A 682 43.47 37.28 -62.66
C SER A 682 43.76 36.86 -61.23
N ALA A 683 42.75 36.31 -60.57
CA ALA A 683 42.85 35.75 -59.23
C ALA A 683 42.25 34.36 -59.16
N ILE A 684 42.71 33.53 -58.22
CA ILE A 684 42.11 32.22 -57.96
C ILE A 684 42.26 31.84 -56.49
N PHE A 685 41.24 31.17 -55.94
CA PHE A 685 41.25 30.58 -54.60
C PHE A 685 41.35 29.06 -54.70
N LEU A 686 42.45 28.51 -54.21
CA LEU A 686 42.71 27.08 -54.20
C LEU A 686 42.80 26.55 -52.78
N SER A 687 42.54 25.26 -52.58
CA SER A 687 42.89 24.59 -51.33
C SER A 687 44.39 24.30 -51.30
N ASP A 688 44.96 24.09 -50.11
CA ASP A 688 46.41 23.82 -49.95
C ASP A 688 46.88 22.59 -50.75
N SER A 689 45.96 21.65 -51.00
CA SER A 689 46.23 20.41 -51.72
C SER A 689 46.33 20.55 -53.24
N VAL A 690 45.90 21.67 -53.82
CA VAL A 690 45.87 21.86 -55.27
C VAL A 690 47.13 22.59 -55.75
N THR A 691 47.88 21.95 -56.65
CA THR A 691 49.03 22.58 -57.29
C THR A 691 48.54 23.62 -58.31
N PRO A 692 48.96 24.90 -58.20
CA PRO A 692 48.47 25.94 -59.11
C PRO A 692 49.03 25.76 -60.52
N ASP A 693 48.17 25.91 -61.54
CA ASP A 693 48.54 25.97 -62.94
C ASP A 693 48.03 27.28 -63.55
N THR A 694 48.80 27.85 -64.48
CA THR A 694 48.46 29.10 -65.17
C THR A 694 47.21 29.00 -66.03
N SER A 695 46.82 27.79 -66.45
CA SER A 695 45.61 27.53 -67.24
C SER A 695 44.31 27.64 -66.44
N TYR A 696 44.39 27.76 -65.11
CA TYR A 696 43.20 27.88 -64.24
C TYR A 696 42.68 29.31 -64.10
N PHE A 697 43.43 30.33 -64.53
CA PHE A 697 43.13 31.75 -64.31
C PHE A 697 42.29 32.40 -65.43
N ASP A 698 41.70 31.57 -66.28
CA ASP A 698 40.83 31.91 -67.42
C ASP A 698 40.13 30.65 -68.02
N GLU A 699 39.80 29.65 -67.18
CA GLU A 699 39.26 28.35 -67.66
C GLU A 699 37.94 28.53 -68.44
N PHE A 700 37.11 29.50 -68.04
CA PHE A 700 35.80 29.77 -68.63
C PHE A 700 35.66 31.19 -69.20
N GLY A 701 36.77 31.77 -69.65
CA GLY A 701 36.79 33.08 -70.29
C GLY A 701 37.40 34.14 -69.36
N ASP A 702 36.64 35.19 -69.07
CA ASP A 702 37.13 36.33 -68.29
C ASP A 702 36.75 36.25 -66.81
N ASP A 703 36.17 35.15 -66.33
CA ASP A 703 35.58 34.97 -65.00
C ASP A 703 36.55 35.27 -63.86
N ASP A 704 37.81 34.84 -63.99
CA ASP A 704 38.86 35.05 -62.99
C ASP A 704 39.55 36.41 -63.08
N CYS A 705 39.22 37.22 -64.08
CA CYS A 705 39.84 38.51 -64.31
C CYS A 705 39.29 39.59 -63.36
N LEU A 706 40.19 40.40 -62.80
CA LEU A 706 39.84 41.53 -61.97
C LEU A 706 39.66 42.81 -62.78
N THR A 707 38.64 43.58 -62.42
CA THR A 707 38.33 44.89 -63.03
C THR A 707 38.18 45.96 -61.95
N PRO A 708 38.31 47.26 -62.30
CA PRO A 708 38.07 48.35 -61.35
C PRO A 708 36.59 48.70 -61.14
N LEU A 709 35.68 48.15 -61.97
CA LEU A 709 34.27 48.58 -62.00
C LEU A 709 33.44 47.95 -60.88
N ASN A 710 33.42 46.62 -60.80
CA ASN A 710 32.55 45.88 -59.87
C ASN A 710 33.34 44.81 -59.11
N PHE A 711 32.93 44.58 -57.87
CA PHE A 711 33.31 43.37 -57.14
C PHE A 711 32.83 42.13 -57.90
N ARG A 712 33.70 41.12 -57.97
CA ARG A 712 33.34 39.78 -58.41
C ARG A 712 33.37 38.87 -57.19
N VAL A 713 32.40 37.97 -57.10
CA VAL A 713 32.21 37.06 -55.97
C VAL A 713 32.99 35.77 -56.23
N ALA A 714 33.80 35.33 -55.27
CA ALA A 714 34.45 34.03 -55.29
C ALA A 714 33.41 32.91 -55.11
N ARG A 715 32.99 32.28 -56.21
CA ARG A 715 31.94 31.25 -56.20
C ARG A 715 32.01 30.38 -57.45
N GLY A 716 31.92 29.05 -57.26
CA GLY A 716 31.93 28.10 -58.37
C GLY A 716 33.16 28.27 -59.24
N ASP A 717 32.95 28.60 -60.52
CA ASP A 717 34.02 28.84 -61.49
C ASP A 717 34.72 30.20 -61.30
N THR A 718 34.03 31.23 -60.78
CA THR A 718 34.63 32.56 -60.60
C THR A 718 35.67 32.55 -59.49
N PHE A 719 36.93 32.87 -59.85
CA PHE A 719 38.12 32.71 -59.02
C PHE A 719 38.33 31.27 -58.54
N GLY A 720 37.82 30.28 -59.28
CA GLY A 720 37.85 28.86 -58.94
C GLY A 720 38.58 28.01 -59.98
N ALA A 721 38.78 26.73 -59.69
CA ALA A 721 39.27 25.75 -60.65
C ALA A 721 38.34 24.54 -60.68
N PHE A 722 38.11 23.97 -61.87
CA PHE A 722 37.36 22.72 -62.04
C PHE A 722 35.94 22.75 -61.44
N GLY A 723 35.22 23.88 -61.50
CA GLY A 723 33.89 23.99 -60.90
C GLY A 723 33.86 24.30 -59.41
N THR A 724 35.02 24.58 -58.78
CA THR A 724 35.11 24.75 -57.33
C THR A 724 35.95 25.95 -56.94
N ASN A 725 35.52 26.69 -55.93
CA ASN A 725 36.26 27.80 -55.35
C ASN A 725 36.51 27.54 -53.86
N ALA A 726 37.77 27.55 -53.43
CA ALA A 726 38.12 27.22 -52.04
C ALA A 726 37.70 28.30 -51.01
N ALA A 727 37.37 29.50 -51.47
CA ALA A 727 36.82 30.59 -50.66
C ALA A 727 35.30 30.71 -50.78
N GLU A 728 34.62 29.77 -51.45
CA GLU A 728 33.17 29.74 -51.52
C GLU A 728 32.59 29.38 -50.15
N ASN A 729 31.94 30.34 -49.50
CA ASN A 729 31.42 30.23 -48.13
C ASN A 729 32.49 29.76 -47.13
N LEU A 730 33.58 30.53 -47.04
CA LEU A 730 34.70 30.20 -46.16
C LEU A 730 34.22 30.11 -44.70
N LEU A 731 34.18 28.91 -44.13
CA LEU A 731 33.65 28.68 -42.78
C LEU A 731 34.56 29.32 -41.72
N GLN A 732 34.03 29.50 -40.50
CA GLN A 732 34.82 30.02 -39.39
C GLN A 732 36.09 29.19 -39.16
N GLY A 733 37.24 29.86 -39.13
CA GLY A 733 38.56 29.23 -38.93
C GLY A 733 39.18 28.61 -40.18
N ASP A 734 38.39 28.41 -41.25
CA ASP A 734 38.89 27.85 -42.50
C ASP A 734 39.76 28.85 -43.26
N SER A 735 40.64 28.31 -44.10
CA SER A 735 41.59 29.08 -44.91
C SER A 735 41.50 28.69 -46.38
N ALA A 736 41.56 29.70 -47.24
CA ALA A 736 41.68 29.56 -48.69
C ALA A 736 42.99 30.21 -49.16
N PHE A 737 43.60 29.70 -50.22
CA PHE A 737 44.88 30.20 -50.72
C PHE A 737 44.65 30.98 -52.00
N LEU A 738 44.65 32.31 -51.86
CA LEU A 738 44.53 33.26 -52.95
C LEU A 738 45.85 33.35 -53.72
N ARG A 739 45.77 33.29 -55.04
CA ARG A 739 46.89 33.59 -55.93
C ARG A 739 46.46 34.58 -56.98
N PHE A 740 47.40 35.41 -57.40
CA PHE A 740 47.23 36.30 -58.53
C PHE A 740 48.10 35.86 -59.70
N LEU A 741 47.59 36.02 -60.91
CA LEU A 741 48.36 35.88 -62.15
C LEU A 741 48.26 37.21 -62.89
N ILE A 742 49.40 37.88 -63.07
CA ILE A 742 49.48 39.05 -63.93
C ILE A 742 50.03 38.63 -65.29
N ARG A 743 49.32 38.96 -66.38
CA ARG A 743 49.76 38.81 -67.77
C ARG A 743 50.09 40.19 -68.31
N LEU A 744 51.30 40.34 -68.85
CA LEU A 744 51.81 41.61 -69.37
C LEU A 744 51.65 41.70 -70.90
N PRO A 745 51.62 42.91 -71.47
CA PRO A 745 51.52 43.10 -72.91
C PRO A 745 52.79 42.64 -73.63
N HIS A 746 52.65 42.38 -74.93
CA HIS A 746 53.78 41.95 -75.79
C HIS A 746 54.89 43.01 -75.91
N ILE A 747 54.49 44.29 -75.93
CA ILE A 747 55.38 45.44 -76.02
C ILE A 747 54.81 46.53 -75.12
N SER A 748 55.65 47.08 -74.25
CA SER A 748 55.36 48.30 -73.50
C SER A 748 55.89 49.52 -74.26
N TYR A 749 55.15 50.63 -74.25
CA TYR A 749 55.51 51.87 -74.95
C TYR A 749 55.62 53.04 -73.96
N GLY A 750 56.52 53.99 -74.22
CA GLY A 750 56.65 55.23 -73.43
C GLY A 750 57.87 55.32 -72.51
N ILE A 751 58.03 56.47 -71.85
CA ILE A 751 59.12 56.82 -70.92
C ILE A 751 58.96 56.20 -69.54
N HIS A 752 57.75 55.70 -69.21
CA HIS A 752 57.40 55.07 -67.93
C HIS A 752 57.54 53.54 -67.95
N THR A 753 58.20 52.98 -68.97
CA THR A 753 58.36 51.53 -69.15
C THR A 753 59.24 50.86 -68.09
N ASP A 754 60.05 51.64 -67.37
CA ASP A 754 60.96 51.17 -66.30
C ASP A 754 60.47 51.54 -64.88
N GLU A 755 59.27 52.13 -64.77
CA GLU A 755 58.73 52.55 -63.48
C GLU A 755 58.02 51.40 -62.76
N ALA A 756 58.06 51.40 -61.44
CA ALA A 756 57.32 50.42 -60.65
C ALA A 756 55.82 50.74 -60.72
N HIS A 757 55.02 49.75 -61.13
CA HIS A 757 53.56 49.88 -61.18
C HIS A 757 52.93 49.27 -59.95
N LYS A 758 52.13 50.06 -59.24
CA LYS A 758 51.36 49.63 -58.08
C LYS A 758 49.92 49.35 -58.49
N ILE A 759 49.47 48.14 -58.16
CA ILE A 759 48.08 47.72 -58.25
C ILE A 759 47.61 47.42 -56.83
N THR A 760 46.50 48.02 -56.43
CA THR A 760 45.86 47.74 -55.15
C THR A 760 44.59 46.95 -55.41
N VAL A 761 44.58 45.70 -54.97
CA VAL A 761 43.38 44.84 -54.98
C VAL A 761 42.63 45.07 -53.66
N GLU A 762 41.32 45.28 -53.75
CA GLU A 762 40.45 45.29 -52.57
C GLU A 762 39.78 43.93 -52.45
N ILE A 763 39.90 43.36 -51.26
CA ILE A 763 39.22 42.13 -50.86
C ILE A 763 38.13 42.53 -49.88
N LYS A 764 36.89 42.17 -50.18
CA LYS A 764 35.72 42.47 -49.36
C LYS A 764 35.11 41.17 -48.87
N PHE A 765 34.85 41.09 -47.58
CA PHE A 765 34.19 39.96 -46.93
C PHE A 765 32.78 40.35 -46.59
N VAL A 766 31.84 39.53 -47.01
CA VAL A 766 30.41 39.74 -46.79
C VAL A 766 29.92 38.57 -45.97
N ILE A 767 29.31 38.87 -44.83
CA ILE A 767 28.53 37.89 -44.09
C ILE A 767 27.09 38.02 -44.60
N ASP A 768 26.60 36.96 -45.23
CA ASP A 768 25.16 36.83 -45.46
C ASP A 768 24.55 36.26 -44.18
N PHE A 769 23.83 37.12 -43.45
CA PHE A 769 23.02 36.66 -42.32
C PHE A 769 21.72 36.08 -42.89
N PRO A 770 21.41 34.79 -42.67
CA PRO A 770 20.21 34.15 -43.18
C PRO A 770 18.92 34.74 -42.59
#